data_AF-D5ZU34-F1
#
_entry.id   AF-D5ZU34-F1
#
_cell.length_a   1.000
_cell.length_b   1.000
_cell.length_c   1.000
_cell.angle_alpha   90.00
_cell.angle_beta   90.00
_cell.angle_gamma   90.00
#
_symmetry.space_group_name_H-M   'P 1'
#
loop_
_entity.id
_entity.type
_entity.pdbx_description
1 polymer ?
#
loop_
_entity_poly.entity_id
_entity_poly.type
_entity_poly.pdbx_seq_one_letter_code
_entity_poly.pdbx_strand_id
1 'polypeptide(L)'
;MAPAAGAAPSPEPAAVPAAAAWGAARSLANEHARIAVRRLVADYDGGAEAVRRIAAELLDPGDEDEIVTTGHGRFVTRVTDRPAAPAACAPPEPGGYALHVRRPGPAYDLVWRPAPTPAPPGPGEVSVEIRAAGLNYRDVLQAQAVLPPQPGADSSREHPVGYECAGIVTAVGEQVTSFAPGDRVCALSRGALRSHLTVDARAVCRVPDGMDLTAAATVPLAFLTAQYGLGHVARLSRGQTVLVHAAAGGVGLAAVRYAQRVGARVIATAGTEHKRNLLRLLGVDLVADSRTLDFAEQVLEATGGRGVDVVLNSLSGEAVTRSLELLKPGGHFVELGKRDLAANERLLLGPFQRALTFCAVDLNEMLLEDPDRAGHHVGRLAEGIASGALQPVPHWVRPAAEAAEAFRLLQHSHHIGKLVVTFDEPPPLTPYPAQHAPDPEGTYLVTGGLGGFGAATACWLAERGARHLALVGRRGEQTPGAPEMLRELRGRGVRVTAYAADAADIEAMRAVFEDADRHGHPVRGVVHAAMHLDDAPLADLTDARLAAVFAPKVGGALVLDELTRGRRLDLFVLYSSAAALIGNPHQAPYSGANVALESLARARRRRGEAALVVQWGGIDEAGYVARLELTGMLESKGMGLLTPREAHARLGRLLTEPAQVVAVGRMTWEALRSFCPAADSPRLGLVLAPAQDVAGHSDGDLRRQLAVLAPQEARELALRALTELAATVLQTVPERVPMERPLGDLGMDSLMAAELAVLVQRHFDCEIPAIEAIANPTLTGLADLVLRQQSARSAAGSLPAQQTGPRQAAAPSARP
;
A
#
# COMPACT_ATOMS: atom_id res chain seq x y z
N MET A 1 45.73 -20.99 -7.37
CA MET A 1 44.33 -20.69 -7.72
C MET A 1 44.21 -19.22 -7.99
N ALA A 2 43.80 -18.83 -9.20
CA ALA A 2 43.43 -17.44 -9.48
C ALA A 2 42.18 -17.08 -8.65
N PRO A 3 42.12 -15.91 -8.00
CA PRO A 3 40.92 -15.53 -7.27
C PRO A 3 39.77 -15.23 -8.24
N ALA A 4 38.59 -15.79 -7.96
CA ALA A 4 37.37 -15.40 -8.67
C ALA A 4 37.09 -13.90 -8.49
N ALA A 5 36.44 -13.23 -9.46
CA ALA A 5 36.10 -11.79 -9.37
C ALA A 5 35.29 -11.44 -8.13
N GLY A 6 34.58 -12.38 -7.51
CA GLY A 6 33.74 -12.11 -6.34
C GLY A 6 32.47 -11.33 -6.61
N ALA A 7 32.33 -10.73 -7.80
CA ALA A 7 31.13 -10.07 -8.29
C ALA A 7 30.03 -11.06 -8.74
N ALA A 8 30.41 -12.29 -9.08
CA ALA A 8 29.51 -13.38 -9.47
C ALA A 8 29.69 -14.60 -8.54
N PRO A 9 28.64 -15.44 -8.36
CA PRO A 9 28.76 -16.68 -7.60
C PRO A 9 29.73 -17.63 -8.33
N SER A 10 30.96 -17.72 -7.81
CA SER A 10 31.97 -18.71 -8.25
C SER A 10 32.26 -19.69 -7.11
N PRO A 11 32.54 -20.97 -7.42
CA PRO A 11 32.99 -21.94 -6.43
C PRO A 11 34.30 -21.55 -5.74
N GLU A 12 35.12 -20.69 -6.35
CA GLU A 12 36.42 -20.31 -5.80
C GLU A 12 36.35 -19.09 -4.84
N PRO A 13 37.27 -18.99 -3.87
CA PRO A 13 37.37 -17.84 -2.97
C PRO A 13 37.71 -16.59 -3.78
N ALA A 14 36.91 -15.54 -3.60
CA ALA A 14 37.11 -14.28 -4.30
C ALA A 14 37.95 -13.29 -3.49
N ALA A 15 38.73 -12.47 -4.20
CA ALA A 15 39.48 -11.38 -3.59
C ALA A 15 38.64 -10.09 -3.62
N VAL A 16 38.47 -9.45 -2.46
CA VAL A 16 37.73 -8.17 -2.31
C VAL A 16 38.23 -7.08 -3.28
N PRO A 17 39.54 -6.90 -3.54
CA PRO A 17 40.03 -5.93 -4.51
C PRO A 17 39.58 -6.19 -5.96
N ALA A 18 39.53 -7.46 -6.40
CA ALA A 18 39.07 -7.81 -7.74
C ALA A 18 37.58 -7.48 -7.95
N ALA A 19 36.77 -7.73 -6.90
CA ALA A 19 35.35 -7.37 -6.89
C ALA A 19 35.14 -5.85 -6.99
N ALA A 20 35.98 -5.07 -6.30
CA ALA A 20 35.94 -3.62 -6.36
C ALA A 20 36.23 -3.09 -7.77
N ALA A 21 37.28 -3.59 -8.42
CA ALA A 21 37.62 -3.22 -9.79
C ALA A 21 36.50 -3.60 -10.78
N TRP A 22 35.88 -4.77 -10.59
CA TRP A 22 34.76 -5.24 -11.40
C TRP A 22 33.55 -4.29 -11.33
N GLY A 23 33.16 -3.88 -10.11
CA GLY A 23 32.06 -2.93 -9.91
C GLY A 23 32.37 -1.54 -10.46
N ALA A 24 33.59 -1.04 -10.27
CA ALA A 24 34.02 0.24 -10.82
C ALA A 24 33.98 0.26 -12.36
N ALA A 25 34.34 -0.86 -13.01
CA ALA A 25 34.29 -0.99 -14.46
C ALA A 25 32.85 -0.93 -15.03
N ARG A 26 31.81 -1.24 -14.24
CA ARG A 26 30.41 -1.06 -14.67
C ARG A 26 30.08 0.43 -14.85
N SER A 27 30.51 1.27 -13.90
CA SER A 27 30.37 2.73 -14.01
C SER A 27 31.20 3.29 -15.17
N LEU A 28 32.44 2.80 -15.34
CA LEU A 28 33.29 3.21 -16.46
C LEU A 28 32.62 2.95 -17.83
N ALA A 29 31.95 1.81 -17.98
CA ALA A 29 31.22 1.46 -19.21
C ALA A 29 30.10 2.47 -19.53
N ASN A 30 29.44 3.01 -18.50
CA ASN A 30 28.41 4.04 -18.67
C ASN A 30 28.98 5.47 -18.82
N GLU A 31 30.17 5.74 -18.28
CA GLU A 31 30.87 7.03 -18.48
C GLU A 31 31.44 7.18 -19.90
N HIS A 32 31.89 6.07 -20.51
CA HIS A 32 32.55 6.08 -21.82
C HIS A 32 31.85 5.19 -22.86
N ALA A 33 30.71 5.64 -23.37
CA ALA A 33 29.91 4.92 -24.38
C ALA A 33 30.64 4.61 -25.70
N ARG A 34 31.79 5.24 -25.98
CA ARG A 34 32.60 5.00 -27.19
C ARG A 34 33.58 3.82 -27.06
N ILE A 35 33.77 3.29 -25.86
CA ILE A 35 34.71 2.20 -25.59
C ILE A 35 33.91 1.01 -25.07
N ALA A 36 34.03 -0.14 -25.74
CA ALA A 36 33.43 -1.37 -25.26
C ALA A 36 34.22 -1.89 -24.04
N VAL A 37 33.66 -1.74 -22.84
CA VAL A 37 34.28 -2.22 -21.59
C VAL A 37 33.79 -3.63 -21.28
N ARG A 38 34.70 -4.60 -21.32
CA ARG A 38 34.45 -6.01 -20.99
C ARG A 38 35.24 -6.42 -19.77
N ARG A 39 34.66 -7.34 -18.98
CA ARG A 39 35.24 -7.85 -17.73
C ARG A 39 35.41 -9.36 -17.84
N LEU A 40 36.64 -9.83 -17.64
CA LEU A 40 37.00 -11.24 -17.73
C LEU A 40 37.73 -11.68 -16.46
N VAL A 41 37.24 -12.75 -15.82
CA VAL A 41 38.01 -13.50 -14.83
C VAL A 41 38.72 -14.64 -15.54
N ALA A 42 40.04 -14.66 -15.40
CA ALA A 42 40.92 -15.68 -15.97
C ALA A 42 41.43 -16.62 -14.87
N ASP A 43 41.12 -17.91 -15.00
CA ASP A 43 41.74 -18.98 -14.20
C ASP A 43 43.08 -19.40 -14.84
N TYR A 44 44.16 -18.73 -14.46
CA TYR A 44 45.49 -19.00 -15.03
C TYR A 44 46.08 -20.36 -14.63
N ASP A 45 45.52 -21.02 -13.61
CA ASP A 45 46.03 -22.30 -13.12
C ASP A 45 45.39 -23.50 -13.86
N GLY A 46 44.40 -23.26 -14.72
CA GLY A 46 43.71 -24.27 -15.52
C GLY A 46 44.48 -24.80 -16.74
N GLY A 47 45.78 -24.49 -16.87
CA GLY A 47 46.66 -24.98 -17.93
C GLY A 47 46.30 -24.49 -19.35
N ALA A 48 46.74 -25.22 -20.38
CA ALA A 48 46.64 -24.81 -21.78
C ALA A 48 45.19 -24.62 -22.30
N GLU A 49 44.21 -25.25 -21.64
CA GLU A 49 42.79 -25.08 -21.98
C GLU A 49 42.24 -23.74 -21.48
N ALA A 50 42.57 -23.33 -20.25
CA ALA A 50 42.16 -22.03 -19.73
C ALA A 50 42.77 -20.88 -20.54
N VAL A 51 44.05 -21.00 -20.92
CA VAL A 51 44.71 -20.02 -21.81
C VAL A 51 44.01 -19.92 -23.16
N ARG A 52 43.58 -21.05 -23.75
CA ARG A 52 42.82 -21.05 -25.01
C ARG A 52 41.46 -20.35 -24.88
N ARG A 53 40.75 -20.55 -23.76
CA ARG A 53 39.47 -19.87 -23.50
C ARG A 53 39.65 -18.36 -23.35
N ILE A 54 40.67 -17.94 -22.59
CA ILE A 54 41.01 -16.52 -22.45
C ILE A 54 41.35 -15.91 -23.82
N ALA A 55 42.19 -16.59 -24.61
CA ALA A 55 42.54 -16.13 -25.95
C ALA A 55 41.31 -16.03 -26.86
N ALA A 56 40.36 -16.97 -26.77
CA ALA A 56 39.12 -16.91 -27.52
C ALA A 56 38.28 -15.66 -27.17
N GLU A 57 38.09 -15.34 -25.88
CA GLU A 57 37.35 -14.12 -25.49
C GLU A 57 38.03 -12.82 -25.93
N LEU A 58 39.37 -12.82 -26.07
CA LEU A 58 40.12 -11.65 -26.51
C LEU A 58 40.15 -11.50 -28.05
N LEU A 59 40.19 -12.62 -28.79
CA LEU A 59 40.33 -12.63 -30.25
C LEU A 59 38.99 -12.61 -30.97
N ASP A 60 37.96 -13.26 -30.41
CA ASP A 60 36.60 -13.29 -30.96
C ASP A 60 35.58 -12.86 -29.89
N PRO A 61 35.52 -11.55 -29.63
CA PRO A 61 34.78 -11.02 -28.50
C PRO A 61 33.25 -10.99 -28.80
N GLY A 62 32.48 -11.95 -28.25
CA GLY A 62 31.01 -12.04 -28.40
C GLY A 62 30.21 -10.92 -27.71
N ASP A 63 28.90 -11.06 -27.50
CA ASP A 63 28.08 -9.95 -26.94
C ASP A 63 28.18 -9.76 -25.42
N GLU A 64 28.82 -10.71 -24.73
CA GLU A 64 28.93 -10.72 -23.26
C GLU A 64 29.95 -9.69 -22.75
N ASP A 65 29.54 -8.94 -21.73
CA ASP A 65 30.36 -7.91 -21.09
C ASP A 65 30.94 -8.35 -19.73
N GLU A 66 30.45 -9.47 -19.18
CA GLU A 66 30.88 -10.06 -17.92
C GLU A 66 31.04 -11.57 -18.02
N ILE A 67 32.30 -12.02 -18.05
CA ILE A 67 32.67 -13.41 -18.30
C ILE A 67 33.53 -13.93 -17.15
N VAL A 68 33.17 -15.10 -16.63
CA VAL A 68 33.96 -15.81 -15.62
C VAL A 68 34.39 -17.15 -16.20
N THR A 69 35.70 -17.33 -16.36
CA THR A 69 36.27 -18.63 -16.75
C THR A 69 36.81 -19.33 -15.51
N THR A 70 36.50 -20.62 -15.39
CA THR A 70 37.00 -21.50 -14.32
C THR A 70 37.41 -22.84 -14.93
N GLY A 71 38.10 -23.68 -14.16
CA GLY A 71 38.31 -25.10 -14.53
C GLY A 71 37.02 -25.85 -14.90
N HIS A 72 35.86 -25.42 -14.40
CA HIS A 72 34.56 -26.04 -14.68
C HIS A 72 33.85 -25.52 -15.95
N GLY A 73 34.34 -24.45 -16.58
CA GLY A 73 33.73 -23.91 -17.80
C GLY A 73 33.73 -22.39 -17.88
N ARG A 74 32.96 -21.89 -18.86
CA ARG A 74 32.70 -20.47 -19.13
C ARG A 74 31.32 -20.11 -18.58
N PHE A 75 31.27 -19.07 -17.75
CA PHE A 75 30.06 -18.58 -17.11
C PHE A 75 29.88 -17.09 -17.40
N VAL A 76 28.63 -16.63 -17.37
CA VAL A 76 28.24 -15.23 -17.58
C VAL A 76 27.31 -14.77 -16.47
N THR A 77 27.33 -13.47 -16.16
CA THR A 77 26.42 -12.91 -15.15
C THR A 77 25.05 -12.67 -15.75
N ARG A 78 23.98 -13.04 -15.02
CA ARG A 78 22.60 -12.67 -15.33
C ARG A 78 21.88 -12.20 -14.08
N VAL A 79 21.07 -11.16 -14.24
CA VAL A 79 20.14 -10.68 -13.21
C VAL A 79 18.78 -11.29 -13.53
N THR A 80 18.12 -11.86 -12.53
CA THR A 80 16.81 -12.47 -12.67
C THR A 80 15.88 -11.88 -11.63
N ASP A 81 14.60 -11.76 -11.98
CA ASP A 81 13.58 -11.47 -10.99
C ASP A 81 13.49 -12.64 -10.00
N ARG A 82 13.54 -12.29 -8.72
CA ARG A 82 13.27 -13.25 -7.65
C ARG A 82 11.79 -13.12 -7.31
N PRO A 83 10.93 -14.08 -7.72
CA PRO A 83 9.55 -14.07 -7.24
C PRO A 83 9.59 -14.10 -5.72
N ALA A 84 8.70 -13.33 -5.07
CA ALA A 84 8.60 -13.36 -3.62
C ALA A 84 8.42 -14.82 -3.20
N ALA A 85 9.37 -15.36 -2.43
CA ALA A 85 9.20 -16.69 -1.88
C ALA A 85 7.86 -16.70 -1.12
N PRO A 86 7.06 -17.78 -1.19
CA PRO A 86 5.93 -17.92 -0.29
C PRO A 86 6.50 -17.75 1.11
N ALA A 87 6.10 -16.66 1.76
CA ALA A 87 6.72 -16.28 3.02
C ALA A 87 6.61 -17.48 3.95
N ALA A 88 7.70 -17.87 4.60
CA ALA A 88 7.59 -18.79 5.73
C ALA A 88 6.52 -18.18 6.63
N CYS A 89 5.43 -18.91 6.82
CA CYS A 89 4.31 -18.39 7.57
C CYS A 89 4.60 -18.70 9.04
N ALA A 90 4.57 -17.68 9.90
CA ALA A 90 4.49 -17.98 11.31
C ALA A 90 3.22 -18.83 11.53
N PRO A 91 3.27 -19.95 12.28
CA PRO A 91 2.09 -20.69 12.61
C PRO A 91 1.09 -19.72 13.27
N PRO A 92 -0.20 -19.78 12.93
CA PRO A 92 -1.19 -18.94 13.59
C PRO A 92 -1.14 -19.26 15.09
N GLU A 93 -0.83 -18.25 15.91
CA GLU A 93 -1.05 -18.31 17.35
C GLU A 93 -2.53 -18.70 17.55
N PRO A 94 -2.85 -19.62 18.47
CA PRO A 94 -4.24 -19.91 18.82
C PRO A 94 -4.88 -18.61 19.34
N GLY A 95 -5.79 -18.04 18.55
CA GLY A 95 -6.32 -16.70 18.80
C GLY A 95 -7.43 -16.31 17.83
N GLY A 96 -7.93 -15.09 18.00
CA GLY A 96 -8.94 -14.54 17.11
C GLY A 96 -8.43 -14.29 15.68
N TYR A 97 -9.29 -13.78 14.83
CA TYR A 97 -8.96 -13.31 13.49
C TYR A 97 -9.71 -12.02 13.16
N ALA A 98 -9.16 -11.23 12.24
CA ALA A 98 -9.72 -9.97 11.76
C ALA A 98 -9.56 -9.80 10.25
N LEU A 99 -10.44 -9.03 9.62
CA LEU A 99 -10.36 -8.69 8.20
C LEU A 99 -9.45 -7.49 8.00
N HIS A 100 -8.52 -7.61 7.05
CA HIS A 100 -7.55 -6.57 6.71
C HIS A 100 -7.62 -6.19 5.24
N VAL A 101 -7.48 -4.89 4.98
CA VAL A 101 -7.23 -4.37 3.64
C VAL A 101 -5.75 -4.57 3.31
N ARG A 102 -5.42 -5.63 2.57
CA ARG A 102 -4.06 -5.98 2.14
C ARG A 102 -3.49 -4.92 1.20
N ARG A 103 -4.31 -4.42 0.28
CA ARG A 103 -3.97 -3.31 -0.62
C ARG A 103 -5.17 -2.36 -0.68
N PRO A 104 -5.06 -1.13 -0.16
CA PRO A 104 -6.12 -0.15 -0.29
C PRO A 104 -6.12 0.50 -1.69
N GLY A 105 -7.27 1.02 -2.12
CA GLY A 105 -7.44 1.69 -3.41
C GLY A 105 -8.71 1.22 -4.16
N PRO A 106 -9.00 1.75 -5.36
CA PRO A 106 -10.24 1.41 -6.09
C PRO A 106 -10.48 -0.09 -6.30
N ALA A 107 -9.41 -0.85 -6.54
CA ALA A 107 -9.41 -2.31 -6.71
C ALA A 107 -8.93 -3.06 -5.44
N TYR A 108 -9.29 -2.55 -4.26
CA TYR A 108 -8.81 -3.04 -2.97
C TYR A 108 -8.85 -4.57 -2.80
N ASP A 109 -8.02 -5.06 -1.91
CA ASP A 109 -7.78 -6.49 -1.71
C ASP A 109 -7.92 -6.83 -0.22
N LEU A 110 -8.82 -7.75 0.12
CA LEU A 110 -9.17 -8.10 1.50
C LEU A 110 -8.63 -9.48 1.86
N VAL A 111 -8.07 -9.60 3.06
CA VAL A 111 -7.58 -10.88 3.61
C VAL A 111 -7.92 -10.99 5.09
N TRP A 112 -8.32 -12.19 5.52
CA TRP A 112 -8.41 -12.49 6.96
C TRP A 112 -7.02 -12.80 7.49
N ARG A 113 -6.68 -12.29 8.67
CA ARG A 113 -5.41 -12.60 9.34
C ARG A 113 -5.64 -13.06 10.78
N PRO A 114 -4.73 -13.88 11.33
CA PRO A 114 -4.71 -14.13 12.77
C PRO A 114 -4.60 -12.82 13.53
N ALA A 115 -5.35 -12.66 14.61
CA ALA A 115 -5.33 -11.51 15.49
C ALA A 115 -5.12 -12.01 16.92
N PRO A 116 -4.33 -11.30 17.74
CA PRO A 116 -4.19 -11.67 19.15
C PRO A 116 -5.57 -11.63 19.82
N THR A 117 -5.81 -12.58 20.73
CA THR A 117 -6.99 -12.52 21.61
C THR A 117 -6.98 -11.18 22.35
N PRO A 118 -8.11 -10.45 22.42
CA PRO A 118 -8.18 -9.20 23.16
C PRO A 118 -7.66 -9.38 24.58
N ALA A 119 -6.92 -8.39 25.08
CA ALA A 119 -6.58 -8.33 26.49
C ALA A 119 -7.87 -8.31 27.34
N PRO A 120 -7.82 -8.75 28.61
CA PRO A 120 -8.95 -8.63 29.52
C PRO A 120 -9.51 -7.19 29.52
N PRO A 121 -10.84 -7.02 29.53
CA PRO A 121 -11.46 -5.69 29.41
C PRO A 121 -11.05 -4.81 30.59
N GLY A 122 -10.68 -3.56 30.29
CA GLY A 122 -10.37 -2.54 31.31
C GLY A 122 -11.62 -1.99 32.00
N PRO A 123 -11.46 -1.03 32.93
CA PRO A 123 -12.61 -0.40 33.58
C PRO A 123 -13.56 0.24 32.57
N GLY A 124 -14.86 -0.06 32.65
CA GLY A 124 -15.87 0.46 31.72
C GLY A 124 -15.99 -0.28 30.38
N GLU A 125 -15.23 -1.36 30.16
CA GLU A 125 -15.22 -2.11 28.90
C GLU A 125 -15.87 -3.49 29.02
N VAL A 126 -16.28 -4.05 27.89
CA VAL A 126 -16.75 -5.44 27.77
C VAL A 126 -16.08 -6.11 26.58
N SER A 127 -15.74 -7.40 26.72
CA SER A 127 -15.27 -8.23 25.62
C SER A 127 -16.43 -9.01 25.03
N VAL A 128 -16.51 -9.03 23.70
CA VAL A 128 -17.60 -9.64 22.93
C VAL A 128 -17.01 -10.63 21.93
N GLU A 129 -17.50 -11.86 21.96
CA GLU A 129 -17.37 -12.82 20.86
C GLU A 129 -18.38 -12.45 19.78
N ILE A 130 -17.88 -12.02 18.63
CA ILE A 130 -18.70 -11.52 17.54
C ILE A 130 -19.28 -12.70 16.77
N ARG A 131 -20.61 -12.70 16.59
CA ARG A 131 -21.34 -13.70 15.80
C ARG A 131 -21.77 -13.16 14.45
N ALA A 132 -22.07 -11.86 14.38
CA ALA A 132 -22.45 -11.17 13.15
C ALA A 132 -21.93 -9.73 13.15
N ALA A 133 -21.49 -9.23 11.98
CA ALA A 133 -21.05 -7.84 11.79
C ALA A 133 -21.80 -7.21 10.62
N GLY A 134 -22.32 -6.00 10.82
CA GLY A 134 -23.01 -5.25 9.78
C GLY A 134 -22.01 -4.52 8.88
N LEU A 135 -22.10 -4.71 7.57
CA LEU A 135 -21.34 -3.93 6.59
C LEU A 135 -22.03 -2.59 6.30
N ASN A 136 -21.23 -1.54 6.16
CA ASN A 136 -21.66 -0.19 5.89
C ASN A 136 -20.88 0.39 4.71
N TYR A 137 -21.47 1.31 3.96
CA TYR A 137 -20.81 1.89 2.78
C TYR A 137 -19.48 2.58 3.13
N ARG A 138 -19.33 3.04 4.38
CA ARG A 138 -18.06 3.55 4.93
C ARG A 138 -16.94 2.51 4.91
N ASP A 139 -17.23 1.22 5.10
CA ASP A 139 -16.23 0.15 5.03
C ASP A 139 -15.60 0.07 3.63
N VAL A 140 -16.42 0.23 2.59
CA VAL A 140 -15.95 0.28 1.20
C VAL A 140 -15.09 1.52 0.95
N LEU A 141 -15.52 2.70 1.40
CA LEU A 141 -14.74 3.94 1.25
C LEU A 141 -13.40 3.88 1.99
N GLN A 142 -13.35 3.19 3.14
CA GLN A 142 -12.12 2.94 3.89
C GLN A 142 -11.19 1.99 3.12
N ALA A 143 -11.73 0.90 2.55
CA ALA A 143 -10.96 -0.03 1.73
C ALA A 143 -10.42 0.63 0.45
N GLN A 144 -11.18 1.55 -0.14
CA GLN A 144 -10.79 2.32 -1.32
C GLN A 144 -9.80 3.46 -1.05
N ALA A 145 -9.42 3.70 0.22
CA ALA A 145 -8.60 4.84 0.64
C ALA A 145 -9.14 6.21 0.18
N VAL A 146 -10.46 6.34 0.09
CA VAL A 146 -11.12 7.64 -0.17
C VAL A 146 -11.19 8.49 1.10
N LEU A 147 -11.29 7.85 2.27
CA LEU A 147 -11.33 8.53 3.55
C LEU A 147 -9.93 8.83 4.06
N PRO A 148 -9.71 9.97 4.75
CA PRO A 148 -8.42 10.30 5.33
C PRO A 148 -7.96 9.21 6.33
N PRO A 149 -6.63 9.01 6.46
CA PRO A 149 -6.08 8.12 7.48
C PRO A 149 -6.53 8.59 8.85
N GLN A 150 -6.98 7.65 9.68
CA GLN A 150 -7.64 7.96 10.93
C GLN A 150 -6.61 8.30 12.03
N PRO A 151 -6.88 9.29 12.91
CA PRO A 151 -6.01 9.61 14.04
C PRO A 151 -5.81 8.39 14.95
N GLY A 152 -4.59 8.16 15.42
CA GLY A 152 -4.25 7.02 16.28
C GLY A 152 -4.17 5.67 15.55
N ALA A 153 -4.43 5.60 14.24
CA ALA A 153 -3.98 4.47 13.44
C ALA A 153 -2.45 4.53 13.39
N ASP A 154 -1.81 3.71 14.20
CA ASP A 154 -0.38 3.50 14.12
C ASP A 154 -0.04 3.17 12.65
N SER A 155 0.79 3.99 12.00
CA SER A 155 1.19 3.76 10.61
C SER A 155 1.88 2.39 10.38
N SER A 156 2.21 1.71 11.49
CA SER A 156 2.73 0.35 11.54
C SER A 156 1.65 -0.74 11.72
N ARG A 157 0.41 -0.41 12.12
CA ARG A 157 -0.67 -1.38 12.40
C ARG A 157 -2.04 -0.93 11.89
N GLU A 158 -2.37 -1.48 10.72
CA GLU A 158 -3.71 -1.95 10.34
C GLU A 158 -4.78 -0.86 10.07
N HIS A 159 -5.49 -1.00 8.95
CA HIS A 159 -6.73 -0.25 8.69
C HIS A 159 -7.91 -1.13 9.12
N PRO A 160 -8.38 -1.04 10.38
CA PRO A 160 -9.51 -1.84 10.83
C PRO A 160 -10.78 -1.46 10.06
N VAL A 161 -11.49 -2.47 9.58
CA VAL A 161 -12.78 -2.34 8.89
C VAL A 161 -13.91 -2.89 9.76
N GLY A 162 -15.13 -2.38 9.56
CA GLY A 162 -16.31 -2.68 10.36
C GLY A 162 -16.57 -1.64 11.44
N TYR A 163 -17.85 -1.30 11.62
CA TYR A 163 -18.30 -0.25 12.55
C TYR A 163 -19.40 -0.70 13.53
N GLU A 164 -19.96 -1.90 13.34
CA GLU A 164 -20.91 -2.47 14.29
C GLU A 164 -20.95 -3.99 14.22
N CYS A 165 -21.39 -4.61 15.32
CA CYS A 165 -21.50 -6.06 15.45
C CYS A 165 -22.62 -6.46 16.39
N ALA A 166 -22.92 -7.75 16.40
CA ALA A 166 -23.73 -8.45 17.39
C ALA A 166 -23.04 -9.76 17.79
N GLY A 167 -23.15 -10.11 19.07
CA GLY A 167 -22.37 -11.18 19.66
C GLY A 167 -22.77 -11.50 21.10
N ILE A 168 -21.89 -12.23 21.77
CA ILE A 168 -22.05 -12.69 23.15
C ILE A 168 -20.95 -12.06 24.01
N VAL A 169 -21.32 -11.50 25.15
CA VAL A 169 -20.33 -10.99 26.13
C VAL A 169 -19.54 -12.17 26.69
N THR A 170 -18.20 -12.11 26.61
CA THR A 170 -17.30 -13.14 27.14
C THR A 170 -16.64 -12.73 28.45
N ALA A 171 -16.38 -11.44 28.63
CA ALA A 171 -15.82 -10.87 29.84
C ALA A 171 -16.30 -9.43 30.04
N VAL A 172 -16.30 -8.99 31.30
CA VAL A 172 -16.76 -7.66 31.72
C VAL A 172 -15.68 -7.03 32.59
N GLY A 173 -15.32 -5.80 32.29
CA GLY A 173 -14.31 -5.05 33.02
C GLY A 173 -14.80 -4.49 34.35
N GLU A 174 -13.89 -3.95 35.15
CA GLU A 174 -14.24 -3.29 36.40
C GLU A 174 -15.25 -2.15 36.16
N GLN A 175 -16.10 -1.85 37.14
CA GLN A 175 -17.11 -0.77 37.09
C GLN A 175 -18.27 -0.97 36.11
N VAL A 176 -18.30 -2.05 35.32
CA VAL A 176 -19.45 -2.39 34.47
C VAL A 176 -20.41 -3.29 35.24
N THR A 177 -21.62 -2.80 35.52
CA THR A 177 -22.70 -3.55 36.19
C THR A 177 -23.89 -3.84 35.29
N SER A 178 -23.92 -3.23 34.09
CA SER A 178 -25.02 -3.33 33.13
C SER A 178 -25.01 -4.60 32.28
N PHE A 179 -23.90 -5.36 32.28
CA PHE A 179 -23.68 -6.56 31.46
C PHE A 179 -23.01 -7.68 32.26
N ALA A 180 -23.24 -8.91 31.85
CA ALA A 180 -22.63 -10.12 32.38
C ALA A 180 -22.19 -11.05 31.24
N PRO A 181 -21.17 -11.92 31.45
CA PRO A 181 -20.82 -12.96 30.49
C PRO A 181 -22.03 -13.83 30.10
N GLY A 182 -22.17 -14.13 28.82
CA GLY A 182 -23.32 -14.84 28.24
C GLY A 182 -24.43 -13.92 27.71
N ASP A 183 -24.41 -12.61 28.04
CA ASP A 183 -25.39 -11.67 27.52
C ASP A 183 -25.28 -11.53 25.99
N ARG A 184 -26.44 -11.53 25.33
CA ARG A 184 -26.57 -11.25 23.90
C ARG A 184 -26.58 -9.75 23.68
N VAL A 185 -25.66 -9.24 22.88
CA VAL A 185 -25.46 -7.79 22.70
C VAL A 185 -25.24 -7.41 21.25
N CYS A 186 -25.54 -6.17 20.91
CA CYS A 186 -25.03 -5.49 19.71
C CYS A 186 -24.28 -4.24 20.12
N ALA A 187 -23.24 -3.88 19.35
CA ALA A 187 -22.29 -2.85 19.74
C ALA A 187 -21.82 -2.02 18.53
N LEU A 188 -21.49 -0.76 18.81
CA LEU A 188 -20.83 0.15 17.88
C LEU A 188 -19.35 0.24 18.24
N SER A 189 -18.49 -0.19 17.32
CA SER A 189 -17.04 -0.09 17.52
C SER A 189 -16.30 -0.23 16.20
N ARG A 190 -15.11 0.37 16.14
CA ARG A 190 -14.22 0.31 14.99
C ARG A 190 -13.54 -1.05 14.93
N GLY A 191 -13.38 -1.60 13.73
CA GLY A 191 -12.74 -2.90 13.54
C GLY A 191 -13.67 -4.08 13.82
N ALA A 192 -14.99 -3.89 13.75
CA ALA A 192 -15.97 -4.92 14.08
C ALA A 192 -15.94 -6.16 13.15
N LEU A 193 -15.25 -6.13 12.00
CA LEU A 193 -15.06 -7.31 11.16
C LEU A 193 -13.92 -8.20 11.70
N ARG A 194 -14.19 -8.82 12.85
CA ARG A 194 -13.28 -9.71 13.56
C ARG A 194 -14.04 -10.68 14.46
N SER A 195 -13.36 -11.73 14.93
CA SER A 195 -13.96 -12.75 15.82
C SER A 195 -14.21 -12.28 17.25
N HIS A 196 -13.35 -11.44 17.82
CA HIS A 196 -13.42 -10.99 19.21
C HIS A 196 -13.01 -9.53 19.31
N LEU A 197 -13.74 -8.74 20.09
CA LEU A 197 -13.50 -7.31 20.26
C LEU A 197 -13.80 -6.87 21.70
N THR A 198 -12.96 -5.98 22.23
CA THR A 198 -13.27 -5.24 23.46
C THR A 198 -13.84 -3.88 23.08
N VAL A 199 -14.95 -3.50 23.71
CA VAL A 199 -15.71 -2.28 23.40
C VAL A 199 -16.09 -1.54 24.69
N ASP A 200 -16.23 -0.22 24.59
CA ASP A 200 -16.77 0.60 25.67
C ASP A 200 -18.22 0.21 25.98
N ALA A 201 -18.56 -0.03 27.25
CA ALA A 201 -19.88 -0.48 27.66
C ALA A 201 -21.00 0.51 27.31
N ARG A 202 -20.70 1.81 27.15
CA ARG A 202 -21.66 2.84 26.73
C ARG A 202 -22.08 2.69 25.26
N ALA A 203 -21.32 1.97 24.45
CA ALA A 203 -21.60 1.71 23.04
C ALA A 203 -22.30 0.37 22.77
N VAL A 204 -22.82 -0.29 23.83
CA VAL A 204 -23.40 -1.64 23.80
C VAL A 204 -24.88 -1.61 24.15
N CYS A 205 -25.68 -2.38 23.41
CA CYS A 205 -27.11 -2.59 23.64
C CYS A 205 -27.40 -4.07 23.87
N ARG A 206 -28.28 -4.40 24.81
CA ARG A 206 -28.80 -5.78 24.98
C ARG A 206 -29.70 -6.16 23.80
N VAL A 207 -29.57 -7.40 23.34
CA VAL A 207 -30.40 -7.99 22.27
C VAL A 207 -31.46 -8.88 22.92
N PRO A 208 -32.77 -8.64 22.68
CA PRO A 208 -33.84 -9.48 23.22
C PRO A 208 -33.79 -10.91 22.69
N ASP A 209 -34.28 -11.88 23.46
CA ASP A 209 -34.20 -13.30 23.11
C ASP A 209 -34.84 -13.64 21.75
N GLY A 210 -35.94 -12.95 21.40
CA GLY A 210 -36.65 -13.15 20.14
C GLY A 210 -35.99 -12.52 18.90
N MET A 211 -34.87 -11.80 19.04
CA MET A 211 -34.16 -11.18 17.91
C MET A 211 -32.88 -11.96 17.62
N ASP A 212 -32.73 -12.49 16.40
CA ASP A 212 -31.50 -13.15 15.98
C ASP A 212 -30.30 -12.17 15.93
N LEU A 213 -29.08 -12.66 16.17
CA LEU A 213 -27.88 -11.83 16.17
C LEU A 213 -27.55 -11.27 14.78
N THR A 214 -27.86 -11.97 13.69
CA THR A 214 -27.68 -11.43 12.34
C THR A 214 -28.59 -10.23 12.10
N ALA A 215 -29.84 -10.32 12.57
CA ALA A 215 -30.81 -9.25 12.53
C ALA A 215 -30.39 -8.08 13.45
N ALA A 216 -29.90 -8.38 14.66
CA ALA A 216 -29.42 -7.40 15.61
C ALA A 216 -28.24 -6.58 15.07
N ALA A 217 -27.33 -7.18 14.28
CA ALA A 217 -26.20 -6.48 13.64
C ALA A 217 -26.63 -5.43 12.58
N THR A 218 -27.91 -5.41 12.22
CA THR A 218 -28.46 -4.41 11.27
C THR A 218 -28.91 -3.12 11.95
N VAL A 219 -29.06 -3.14 13.28
CA VAL A 219 -29.74 -2.08 14.03
C VAL A 219 -28.82 -0.92 14.42
N PRO A 220 -27.65 -1.14 15.05
CA PRO A 220 -26.96 -0.08 15.78
C PRO A 220 -26.68 1.18 14.98
N LEU A 221 -25.92 1.07 13.89
CA LEU A 221 -25.45 2.25 13.17
C LEU A 221 -26.58 2.89 12.34
N ALA A 222 -27.40 2.06 11.69
CA ALA A 222 -28.47 2.54 10.83
C ALA A 222 -29.52 3.35 11.61
N PHE A 223 -29.98 2.82 12.74
CA PHE A 223 -30.99 3.49 13.56
C PHE A 223 -30.41 4.63 14.38
N LEU A 224 -29.18 4.51 14.88
CA LEU A 224 -28.52 5.63 15.54
C LEU A 224 -28.35 6.81 14.56
N THR A 225 -27.99 6.55 13.30
CA THR A 225 -27.87 7.59 12.26
C THR A 225 -29.20 8.26 11.98
N ALA A 226 -30.27 7.48 11.81
CA ALA A 226 -31.61 8.02 11.61
C ALA A 226 -32.10 8.85 12.81
N GLN A 227 -31.94 8.32 14.03
CA GLN A 227 -32.36 8.98 15.26
C GLN A 227 -31.58 10.27 15.53
N TYR A 228 -30.26 10.23 15.37
CA TYR A 228 -29.41 11.40 15.58
C TYR A 228 -29.64 12.45 14.48
N GLY A 229 -29.59 12.04 13.21
CA GLY A 229 -29.75 12.94 12.07
C GLY A 229 -31.13 13.58 12.00
N LEU A 230 -32.21 12.77 12.05
CA LEU A 230 -33.57 13.29 11.93
C LEU A 230 -34.11 13.83 13.26
N GLY A 231 -33.85 13.15 14.37
CA GLY A 231 -34.42 13.49 15.67
C GLY A 231 -33.67 14.60 16.40
N HIS A 232 -32.35 14.54 16.45
CA HIS A 232 -31.54 15.49 17.22
C HIS A 232 -31.09 16.69 16.36
N VAL A 233 -30.51 16.44 15.19
CA VAL A 233 -29.96 17.48 14.32
C VAL A 233 -31.08 18.24 13.60
N ALA A 234 -31.92 17.54 12.83
CA ALA A 234 -32.99 18.17 12.06
C ALA A 234 -34.25 18.50 12.88
N ARG A 235 -34.42 17.87 14.07
CA ARG A 235 -35.60 18.01 14.93
C ARG A 235 -36.92 17.77 14.18
N LEU A 236 -36.93 16.71 13.36
CA LEU A 236 -38.07 16.32 12.54
C LEU A 236 -39.33 16.15 13.40
N SER A 237 -40.40 16.80 12.96
CA SER A 237 -41.67 16.91 13.68
C SER A 237 -42.83 16.38 12.84
N ARG A 238 -43.94 16.03 13.50
CA ARG A 238 -45.16 15.54 12.84
C ARG A 238 -45.65 16.55 11.78
N GLY A 239 -46.02 16.03 10.61
CA GLY A 239 -46.54 16.84 9.49
C GLY A 239 -45.47 17.52 8.62
N GLN A 240 -44.20 17.52 9.01
CA GLN A 240 -43.11 17.95 8.14
C GLN A 240 -42.84 16.93 7.03
N THR A 241 -42.27 17.40 5.91
CA THR A 241 -41.85 16.56 4.79
C THR A 241 -40.34 16.34 4.83
N VAL A 242 -39.91 15.08 4.76
CA VAL A 242 -38.49 14.69 4.67
C VAL A 242 -38.19 14.03 3.32
N LEU A 243 -37.10 14.44 2.69
CA LEU A 243 -36.50 13.76 1.54
C LEU A 243 -35.36 12.84 2.02
N VAL A 244 -35.48 11.53 1.77
CA VAL A 244 -34.45 10.54 2.12
C VAL A 244 -33.81 9.98 0.85
N HIS A 245 -32.52 10.27 0.65
CA HIS A 245 -31.79 9.69 -0.47
C HIS A 245 -31.32 8.26 -0.20
N ALA A 246 -31.17 7.48 -1.29
CA ALA A 246 -30.77 6.08 -1.25
C ALA A 246 -31.58 5.25 -0.23
N ALA A 247 -32.89 5.50 -0.15
CA ALA A 247 -33.72 5.07 0.97
C ALA A 247 -33.88 3.54 1.10
N ALA A 248 -33.54 2.77 0.06
CA ALA A 248 -33.57 1.32 0.10
C ALA A 248 -32.34 0.68 0.77
N GLY A 249 -31.33 1.46 1.18
CA GLY A 249 -30.20 0.99 1.99
C GLY A 249 -30.51 0.92 3.48
N GLY A 250 -29.58 0.41 4.29
CA GLY A 250 -29.77 0.24 5.75
C GLY A 250 -30.19 1.52 6.48
N VAL A 251 -29.41 2.59 6.35
CA VAL A 251 -29.73 3.90 6.97
C VAL A 251 -31.02 4.48 6.40
N GLY A 252 -31.22 4.36 5.09
CA GLY A 252 -32.41 4.83 4.38
C GLY A 252 -33.70 4.21 4.93
N LEU A 253 -33.73 2.88 5.07
CA LEU A 253 -34.89 2.17 5.60
C LEU A 253 -35.12 2.50 7.08
N ALA A 254 -34.06 2.67 7.88
CA ALA A 254 -34.17 3.15 9.25
C ALA A 254 -34.74 4.57 9.34
N ALA A 255 -34.32 5.47 8.44
CA ALA A 255 -34.80 6.84 8.34
C ALA A 255 -36.28 6.93 7.92
N VAL A 256 -36.70 6.13 6.93
CA VAL A 256 -38.11 6.02 6.51
C VAL A 256 -38.97 5.59 7.71
N ARG A 257 -38.58 4.52 8.41
CA ARG A 257 -39.30 4.03 9.60
C ARG A 257 -39.35 5.07 10.72
N TYR A 258 -38.23 5.75 10.97
CA TYR A 258 -38.16 6.82 11.97
C TYR A 258 -39.13 7.96 11.64
N ALA A 259 -39.10 8.46 10.40
CA ALA A 259 -39.95 9.55 9.93
C ALA A 259 -41.45 9.19 10.00
N GLN A 260 -41.81 7.96 9.58
CA GLN A 260 -43.18 7.47 9.67
C GLN A 260 -43.68 7.38 11.13
N ARG A 261 -42.83 6.93 12.06
CA ARG A 261 -43.18 6.88 13.49
C ARG A 261 -43.39 8.27 14.09
N VAL A 262 -42.62 9.27 13.65
CA VAL A 262 -42.82 10.68 14.02
C VAL A 262 -44.13 11.24 13.40
N GLY A 263 -44.62 10.64 12.31
CA GLY A 263 -45.76 11.14 11.54
C GLY A 263 -45.36 12.24 10.56
N ALA A 264 -44.13 12.20 10.06
CA ALA A 264 -43.67 13.04 8.96
C ALA A 264 -44.05 12.41 7.60
N ARG A 265 -44.23 13.26 6.60
CA ARG A 265 -44.41 12.87 5.20
C ARG A 265 -43.06 12.49 4.60
N VAL A 266 -42.96 11.31 3.98
CA VAL A 266 -41.69 10.79 3.45
C VAL A 266 -41.69 10.83 1.92
N ILE A 267 -40.66 11.45 1.36
CA ILE A 267 -40.28 11.36 -0.05
C ILE A 267 -38.91 10.70 -0.10
N ALA A 268 -38.66 9.84 -1.09
CA ALA A 268 -37.40 9.11 -1.17
C ALA A 268 -36.84 8.99 -2.59
N THR A 269 -35.56 8.67 -2.68
CA THR A 269 -34.94 8.23 -3.94
C THR A 269 -34.32 6.85 -3.84
N ALA A 270 -34.36 6.08 -4.93
CA ALA A 270 -33.63 4.82 -5.07
C ALA A 270 -33.31 4.48 -6.53
N GLY A 271 -32.14 3.87 -6.76
CA GLY A 271 -31.55 3.75 -8.10
C GLY A 271 -32.05 2.61 -8.98
N THR A 272 -32.91 1.71 -8.50
CA THR A 272 -33.48 0.63 -9.34
C THR A 272 -34.98 0.54 -9.13
N GLU A 273 -35.72 0.08 -10.14
CA GLU A 273 -37.18 -0.01 -10.06
C GLU A 273 -37.64 -0.96 -8.96
N HIS A 274 -36.92 -2.07 -8.74
CA HIS A 274 -37.24 -3.01 -7.67
C HIS A 274 -37.11 -2.36 -6.28
N LYS A 275 -36.06 -1.57 -6.05
CA LYS A 275 -35.89 -0.77 -4.82
C LYS A 275 -36.98 0.27 -4.65
N ARG A 276 -37.40 0.92 -5.74
CA ARG A 276 -38.47 1.92 -5.69
C ARG A 276 -39.82 1.29 -5.36
N ASN A 277 -40.14 0.13 -5.93
CA ASN A 277 -41.35 -0.62 -5.61
C ASN A 277 -41.41 -1.02 -4.13
N LEU A 278 -40.30 -1.46 -3.53
CA LEU A 278 -40.25 -1.71 -2.09
C LEU A 278 -40.61 -0.46 -1.27
N LEU A 279 -40.04 0.71 -1.61
CA LEU A 279 -40.31 1.94 -0.88
C LEU A 279 -41.78 2.38 -1.02
N ARG A 280 -42.41 2.19 -2.18
CA ARG A 280 -43.85 2.44 -2.38
C ARG A 280 -44.69 1.52 -1.50
N LEU A 281 -44.34 0.23 -1.42
CA LEU A 281 -45.02 -0.73 -0.53
C LEU A 281 -44.86 -0.37 0.96
N LEU A 282 -43.74 0.26 1.32
CA LEU A 282 -43.50 0.75 2.67
C LEU A 282 -44.25 2.05 2.99
N GLY A 283 -45.07 2.58 2.08
CA GLY A 283 -45.87 3.79 2.31
C GLY A 283 -45.08 5.09 2.17
N VAL A 284 -44.09 5.12 1.27
CA VAL A 284 -43.44 6.36 0.84
C VAL A 284 -44.28 7.01 -0.25
N ASP A 285 -44.57 8.31 -0.10
CA ASP A 285 -45.51 9.05 -0.95
C ASP A 285 -45.02 9.23 -2.39
N LEU A 286 -43.74 9.61 -2.54
CA LEU A 286 -43.06 9.77 -3.81
C LEU A 286 -41.72 9.04 -3.76
N VAL A 287 -41.46 8.23 -4.77
CA VAL A 287 -40.18 7.54 -4.92
C VAL A 287 -39.59 7.82 -6.30
N ALA A 288 -38.55 8.65 -6.33
CA ALA A 288 -37.85 9.06 -7.55
C ALA A 288 -36.56 8.24 -7.78
N ASP A 289 -35.97 8.37 -8.97
CA ASP A 289 -34.67 7.76 -9.26
C ASP A 289 -33.55 8.52 -8.52
N SER A 290 -32.62 7.79 -7.91
CA SER A 290 -31.45 8.39 -7.24
C SER A 290 -30.24 8.58 -8.17
N ARG A 291 -30.31 8.08 -9.41
CA ARG A 291 -29.23 8.13 -10.42
C ARG A 291 -29.40 9.28 -11.42
N THR A 292 -30.53 9.97 -11.41
CA THR A 292 -30.79 11.16 -12.23
C THR A 292 -31.03 12.37 -11.34
N LEU A 293 -31.02 13.58 -11.91
CA LEU A 293 -31.34 14.81 -11.19
C LEU A 293 -32.84 15.16 -11.28
N ASP A 294 -33.63 14.37 -12.00
CA ASP A 294 -35.06 14.61 -12.24
C ASP A 294 -35.90 14.54 -10.95
N PHE A 295 -35.35 13.92 -9.89
CA PHE A 295 -36.01 13.89 -8.57
C PHE A 295 -36.32 15.31 -8.08
N ALA A 296 -35.53 16.32 -8.44
CA ALA A 296 -35.75 17.69 -7.98
C ALA A 296 -37.09 18.24 -8.49
N GLU A 297 -37.37 18.08 -9.78
CA GLU A 297 -38.62 18.52 -10.40
C GLU A 297 -39.81 17.71 -9.86
N GLN A 298 -39.66 16.38 -9.75
CA GLN A 298 -40.70 15.49 -9.21
C GLN A 298 -41.05 15.84 -7.75
N VAL A 299 -40.05 16.16 -6.93
CA VAL A 299 -40.26 16.58 -5.53
C VAL A 299 -40.99 17.92 -5.48
N LEU A 300 -40.64 18.88 -6.34
CA LEU A 300 -41.35 20.16 -6.41
C LEU A 300 -42.80 19.96 -6.85
N GLU A 301 -43.06 19.15 -7.87
CA GLU A 301 -44.42 18.85 -8.32
C GLU A 301 -45.25 18.21 -7.20
N ALA A 302 -44.73 17.16 -6.56
CA ALA A 302 -45.40 16.43 -5.48
C ALA A 302 -45.64 17.26 -4.20
N THR A 303 -44.93 18.40 -4.05
CA THR A 303 -45.07 19.33 -2.94
C THR A 303 -45.80 20.62 -3.32
N GLY A 304 -46.24 20.76 -4.58
CA GLY A 304 -46.88 21.97 -5.11
C GLY A 304 -45.94 23.17 -5.10
N GLY A 305 -44.68 22.97 -5.48
CA GLY A 305 -43.62 23.98 -5.55
C GLY A 305 -43.02 24.40 -4.20
N ARG A 306 -43.49 23.82 -3.09
CA ARG A 306 -43.07 24.22 -1.73
C ARG A 306 -41.72 23.61 -1.31
N GLY A 307 -41.37 22.43 -1.81
CA GLY A 307 -40.19 21.69 -1.38
C GLY A 307 -40.39 20.93 -0.06
N VAL A 308 -39.29 20.60 0.62
CA VAL A 308 -39.24 19.74 1.81
C VAL A 308 -38.67 20.48 3.04
N ASP A 309 -39.00 20.03 4.24
CA ASP A 309 -38.51 20.63 5.48
C ASP A 309 -37.12 20.10 5.86
N VAL A 310 -36.88 18.81 5.59
CA VAL A 310 -35.62 18.13 5.93
C VAL A 310 -35.12 17.33 4.73
N VAL A 311 -33.82 17.37 4.47
CA VAL A 311 -33.14 16.46 3.54
C VAL A 311 -32.16 15.60 4.34
N LEU A 312 -32.25 14.28 4.21
CA LEU A 312 -31.24 13.34 4.65
C LEU A 312 -30.45 12.87 3.42
N ASN A 313 -29.29 13.48 3.21
CA ASN A 313 -28.49 13.26 2.01
C ASN A 313 -27.42 12.18 2.20
N SER A 314 -27.21 11.40 1.15
CA SER A 314 -26.09 10.48 0.99
C SER A 314 -25.56 10.45 -0.44
N LEU A 315 -26.07 11.31 -1.33
CA LEU A 315 -25.61 11.45 -2.71
C LEU A 315 -24.44 12.45 -2.75
N SER A 316 -23.70 12.45 -3.86
CA SER A 316 -22.55 13.31 -4.08
C SER A 316 -22.70 14.19 -5.32
N GLY A 317 -21.87 15.23 -5.42
CA GLY A 317 -21.79 16.13 -6.56
C GLY A 317 -23.03 17.00 -6.73
N GLU A 318 -23.47 17.19 -7.97
CA GLU A 318 -24.58 18.10 -8.32
C GLU A 318 -25.89 17.75 -7.61
N ALA A 319 -26.09 16.47 -7.25
CA ALA A 319 -27.24 16.03 -6.47
C ALA A 319 -27.34 16.75 -5.11
N VAL A 320 -26.22 17.10 -4.48
CA VAL A 320 -26.22 17.86 -3.20
C VAL A 320 -26.82 19.24 -3.42
N THR A 321 -26.37 19.94 -4.47
CA THR A 321 -26.87 21.28 -4.85
C THR A 321 -28.36 21.24 -5.14
N ARG A 322 -28.80 20.30 -5.99
CA ARG A 322 -30.23 20.16 -6.32
C ARG A 322 -31.06 19.84 -5.09
N SER A 323 -30.54 19.05 -4.16
CA SER A 323 -31.22 18.73 -2.91
C SER A 323 -31.33 19.92 -1.96
N LEU A 324 -30.33 20.81 -1.93
CA LEU A 324 -30.38 22.06 -1.17
C LEU A 324 -31.46 23.02 -1.67
N GLU A 325 -31.65 23.10 -3.00
CA GLU A 325 -32.67 23.96 -3.63
C GLU A 325 -34.10 23.53 -3.24
N LEU A 326 -34.30 22.26 -2.91
CA LEU A 326 -35.59 21.69 -2.50
C LEU A 326 -35.98 22.05 -1.06
N LEU A 327 -35.08 22.58 -0.24
CA LEU A 327 -35.41 22.93 1.14
C LEU A 327 -36.33 24.16 1.20
N LYS A 328 -37.36 24.08 2.04
CA LYS A 328 -38.18 25.23 2.46
C LYS A 328 -37.35 26.25 3.24
N PRO A 329 -37.82 27.51 3.36
CA PRO A 329 -37.21 28.44 4.28
C PRO A 329 -37.13 27.88 5.71
N GLY A 330 -35.98 27.99 6.35
CA GLY A 330 -35.71 27.40 7.67
C GLY A 330 -35.40 25.89 7.67
N GLY A 331 -35.32 25.24 6.51
CA GLY A 331 -35.14 23.80 6.40
C GLY A 331 -33.75 23.29 6.80
N HIS A 332 -33.67 21.98 7.07
CA HIS A 332 -32.46 21.30 7.57
C HIS A 332 -31.90 20.33 6.54
N PHE A 333 -30.64 20.52 6.19
CA PHE A 333 -29.86 19.60 5.37
C PHE A 333 -28.94 18.77 6.27
N VAL A 334 -29.14 17.45 6.30
CA VAL A 334 -28.34 16.50 7.05
C VAL A 334 -27.48 15.70 6.06
N GLU A 335 -26.19 16.00 6.04
CA GLU A 335 -25.20 15.38 5.15
C GLU A 335 -24.56 14.15 5.80
N LEU A 336 -24.77 12.97 5.20
CA LEU A 336 -24.13 11.71 5.60
C LEU A 336 -22.98 11.33 4.65
N GLY A 337 -22.97 11.86 3.43
CA GLY A 337 -21.98 11.61 2.41
C GLY A 337 -20.59 12.08 2.85
N LYS A 338 -19.58 11.23 2.65
CA LYS A 338 -18.19 11.51 3.05
C LYS A 338 -17.27 11.87 1.89
N ARG A 339 -17.68 11.57 0.65
CA ARG A 339 -16.84 11.76 -0.54
C ARG A 339 -16.57 13.24 -0.81
N ASP A 340 -17.63 14.05 -0.91
CA ASP A 340 -17.51 15.48 -1.21
C ASP A 340 -16.84 16.24 -0.05
N LEU A 341 -17.10 15.80 1.19
CA LEU A 341 -16.42 16.34 2.38
C LEU A 341 -14.91 16.04 2.36
N ALA A 342 -14.52 14.80 2.01
CA ALA A 342 -13.11 14.42 1.91
C ALA A 342 -12.40 15.10 0.72
N ALA A 343 -13.12 15.35 -0.38
CA ALA A 343 -12.62 16.07 -1.54
C ALA A 343 -12.60 17.60 -1.35
N ASN A 344 -13.13 18.11 -0.22
CA ASN A 344 -13.24 19.54 0.07
C ASN A 344 -14.00 20.30 -1.04
N GLU A 345 -15.11 19.74 -1.50
CA GLU A 345 -15.94 20.33 -2.55
C GLU A 345 -16.60 21.65 -2.10
N ARG A 346 -16.87 22.53 -3.07
CA ARG A 346 -17.42 23.86 -2.79
C ARG A 346 -18.94 23.82 -2.59
N LEU A 347 -19.40 24.33 -1.46
CA LEU A 347 -20.83 24.51 -1.18
C LEU A 347 -21.32 25.88 -1.64
N LEU A 348 -22.41 25.92 -2.42
CA LEU A 348 -23.03 27.18 -2.84
C LEU A 348 -23.77 27.83 -1.66
N LEU A 349 -23.42 29.08 -1.34
CA LEU A 349 -24.04 29.81 -0.23
C LEU A 349 -25.37 30.48 -0.60
N GLY A 350 -25.70 30.60 -1.89
CA GLY A 350 -26.95 31.23 -2.37
C GLY A 350 -28.22 30.68 -1.70
N PRO A 351 -28.44 29.35 -1.64
CA PRO A 351 -29.60 28.76 -0.98
C PRO A 351 -29.80 29.17 0.49
N PHE A 352 -28.73 29.51 1.22
CA PHE A 352 -28.78 29.87 2.64
C PHE A 352 -29.47 31.21 2.92
N GLN A 353 -29.74 32.02 1.90
CA GLN A 353 -30.61 33.20 2.02
C GLN A 353 -32.02 32.83 2.55
N ARG A 354 -32.42 31.56 2.40
CA ARG A 354 -33.68 31.02 2.94
C ARG A 354 -33.55 30.55 4.40
N ALA A 355 -32.53 31.02 5.13
CA ALA A 355 -32.25 30.64 6.52
C ALA A 355 -32.09 29.11 6.73
N LEU A 356 -31.44 28.44 5.78
CA LEU A 356 -31.21 27.00 5.83
C LEU A 356 -30.15 26.63 6.89
N THR A 357 -30.26 25.43 7.46
CA THR A 357 -29.22 24.83 8.30
C THR A 357 -28.58 23.66 7.57
N PHE A 358 -27.26 23.64 7.47
CA PHE A 358 -26.50 22.51 6.92
C PHE A 358 -25.68 21.86 8.04
N CYS A 359 -25.78 20.55 8.20
CA CYS A 359 -25.04 19.80 9.20
C CYS A 359 -24.48 18.51 8.61
N ALA A 360 -23.15 18.38 8.64
CA ALA A 360 -22.48 17.13 8.37
C ALA A 360 -22.48 16.25 9.63
N VAL A 361 -22.90 15.00 9.50
CA VAL A 361 -22.98 14.04 10.62
C VAL A 361 -21.86 13.00 10.49
N ASP A 362 -21.08 12.83 11.56
CA ASP A 362 -20.18 11.68 11.73
C ASP A 362 -20.37 11.06 13.12
N LEU A 363 -21.01 9.89 13.17
CA LEU A 363 -21.20 9.19 14.44
C LEU A 363 -19.91 8.57 14.97
N ASN A 364 -18.94 8.27 14.11
CA ASN A 364 -17.69 7.65 14.56
C ASN A 364 -16.84 8.65 15.33
N GLU A 365 -16.79 9.89 14.85
CA GLU A 365 -16.12 10.98 15.57
C GLU A 365 -16.80 11.23 16.91
N MET A 366 -18.14 11.22 16.96
CA MET A 366 -18.87 11.32 18.23
C MET A 366 -18.54 10.17 19.19
N LEU A 367 -18.47 8.92 18.70
CA LEU A 367 -18.13 7.76 19.53
C LEU A 367 -16.71 7.83 20.12
N LEU A 368 -15.78 8.50 19.43
CA LEU A 368 -14.38 8.63 19.86
C LEU A 368 -14.18 9.84 20.77
N GLU A 369 -14.66 11.00 20.36
CA GLU A 369 -14.35 12.30 20.98
C GLU A 369 -15.32 12.66 22.13
N ASP A 370 -16.54 12.12 22.12
CA ASP A 370 -17.56 12.39 23.15
C ASP A 370 -18.35 11.12 23.53
N PRO A 371 -17.71 10.17 24.23
CA PRO A 371 -18.33 8.90 24.60
C PRO A 371 -19.57 9.04 25.48
N ASP A 372 -19.69 10.10 26.28
CA ASP A 372 -20.85 10.33 27.13
C ASP A 372 -22.07 10.76 26.31
N ARG A 373 -21.88 11.68 25.34
CA ARG A 373 -22.95 12.02 24.40
C ARG A 373 -23.33 10.83 23.52
N ALA A 374 -22.34 10.04 23.08
CA ALA A 374 -22.62 8.81 22.35
C ALA A 374 -23.45 7.84 23.21
N GLY A 375 -23.07 7.62 24.47
CA GLY A 375 -23.79 6.80 25.43
C GLY A 375 -25.24 7.24 25.64
N HIS A 376 -25.51 8.54 25.69
CA HIS A 376 -26.88 9.07 25.77
C HIS A 376 -27.74 8.64 24.56
N HIS A 377 -27.21 8.77 23.34
CA HIS A 377 -27.95 8.38 22.14
C HIS A 377 -28.08 6.85 21.98
N VAL A 378 -27.06 6.10 22.38
CA VAL A 378 -27.08 4.62 22.42
C VAL A 378 -28.08 4.12 23.46
N GLY A 379 -28.20 4.76 24.63
CA GLY A 379 -29.21 4.41 25.63
C GLY A 379 -30.65 4.50 25.07
N ARG A 380 -30.96 5.56 24.33
CA ARG A 380 -32.26 5.69 23.65
C ARG A 380 -32.49 4.66 22.55
N LEU A 381 -31.42 4.28 21.85
CA LEU A 381 -31.47 3.16 20.89
C LEU A 381 -31.80 1.84 21.61
N ALA A 382 -31.16 1.59 22.76
CA ALA A 382 -31.40 0.40 23.57
C ALA A 382 -32.85 0.32 24.06
N GLU A 383 -33.45 1.44 24.50
CA GLU A 383 -34.88 1.51 24.85
C GLU A 383 -35.78 1.14 23.65
N GLY A 384 -35.44 1.61 22.46
CA GLY A 384 -36.15 1.30 21.23
C GLY A 384 -36.07 -0.19 20.84
N ILE A 385 -34.91 -0.83 21.06
CA ILE A 385 -34.73 -2.27 20.88
C ILE A 385 -35.53 -3.06 21.91
N ALA A 386 -35.40 -2.70 23.20
CA ALA A 386 -36.06 -3.40 24.30
C ALA A 386 -37.59 -3.35 24.22
N SER A 387 -38.15 -2.22 23.80
CA SER A 387 -39.60 -2.06 23.59
C SER A 387 -40.14 -2.72 22.31
N GLY A 388 -39.26 -3.27 21.46
CA GLY A 388 -39.63 -3.82 20.15
C GLY A 388 -40.02 -2.74 19.12
N ALA A 389 -39.85 -1.46 19.45
CA ALA A 389 -40.22 -0.35 18.59
C ALA A 389 -39.21 -0.13 17.44
N LEU A 390 -37.99 -0.65 17.56
CA LEU A 390 -36.99 -0.71 16.51
C LEU A 390 -36.90 -2.14 15.98
N GLN A 391 -37.39 -2.34 14.76
CA GLN A 391 -37.27 -3.61 14.08
C GLN A 391 -36.05 -3.64 13.16
N PRO A 392 -35.33 -4.78 13.05
CA PRO A 392 -34.26 -4.98 12.08
C PRO A 392 -34.67 -4.61 10.65
N VAL A 393 -33.71 -4.13 9.86
CA VAL A 393 -33.93 -3.90 8.43
C VAL A 393 -33.74 -5.20 7.64
N PRO A 394 -34.34 -5.34 6.45
CA PRO A 394 -34.01 -6.44 5.53
C PRO A 394 -32.50 -6.56 5.36
N HIS A 395 -31.98 -7.78 5.33
CA HIS A 395 -30.55 -7.99 5.24
C HIS A 395 -30.19 -9.28 4.52
N TRP A 396 -28.96 -9.29 4.02
CA TRP A 396 -28.32 -10.38 3.30
C TRP A 396 -27.18 -10.91 4.15
N VAL A 397 -27.19 -12.21 4.40
CA VAL A 397 -26.15 -12.88 5.20
C VAL A 397 -25.09 -13.46 4.27
N ARG A 398 -23.82 -13.28 4.64
CA ARG A 398 -22.65 -13.87 4.00
C ARG A 398 -21.69 -14.42 5.07
N PRO A 399 -21.13 -15.63 4.92
CA PRO A 399 -20.12 -16.11 5.86
C PRO A 399 -18.84 -15.25 5.76
N ALA A 400 -18.03 -15.24 6.82
CA ALA A 400 -16.75 -14.52 6.86
C ALA A 400 -15.85 -14.83 5.65
N ALA A 401 -15.84 -16.08 5.17
CA ALA A 401 -15.09 -16.48 3.99
C ALA A 401 -15.47 -15.71 2.70
N GLU A 402 -16.70 -15.21 2.62
CA GLU A 402 -17.25 -14.47 1.48
C GLU A 402 -17.27 -12.95 1.68
N ALA A 403 -16.55 -12.43 2.68
CA ALA A 403 -16.53 -11.00 2.98
C ALA A 403 -16.14 -10.12 1.77
N ALA A 404 -15.23 -10.58 0.90
CA ALA A 404 -14.86 -9.87 -0.31
C ALA A 404 -16.02 -9.72 -1.31
N GLU A 405 -16.87 -10.75 -1.44
CA GLU A 405 -18.09 -10.65 -2.25
C GLU A 405 -19.09 -9.69 -1.63
N ALA A 406 -19.27 -9.75 -0.30
CA ALA A 406 -20.16 -8.85 0.42
C ALA A 406 -19.76 -7.37 0.23
N PHE A 407 -18.45 -7.06 0.27
CA PHE A 407 -17.94 -5.72 -0.04
C PHE A 407 -18.25 -5.30 -1.49
N ARG A 408 -18.10 -6.21 -2.47
CA ARG A 408 -18.45 -5.93 -3.88
C ARG A 408 -19.95 -5.67 -4.06
N LEU A 409 -20.82 -6.45 -3.45
CA LEU A 409 -22.29 -6.24 -3.50
C LEU A 409 -22.69 -4.89 -2.89
N LEU A 410 -21.97 -4.46 -1.84
CA LEU A 410 -22.16 -3.16 -1.21
C LEU A 410 -21.70 -2.02 -2.11
N GLN A 411 -20.50 -2.14 -2.68
CA GLN A 411 -19.90 -1.18 -3.62
C GLN A 411 -20.81 -0.92 -4.82
N HIS A 412 -21.33 -1.97 -5.44
CA HIS A 412 -22.19 -1.88 -6.64
C HIS A 412 -23.65 -1.55 -6.30
N SER A 413 -23.99 -1.37 -5.01
CA SER A 413 -25.36 -1.13 -4.56
C SER A 413 -26.37 -2.19 -5.04
N HIS A 414 -25.95 -3.45 -5.18
CA HIS A 414 -26.79 -4.57 -5.65
C HIS A 414 -27.57 -5.27 -4.52
N HIS A 415 -27.74 -4.62 -3.37
CA HIS A 415 -28.44 -5.13 -2.20
C HIS A 415 -29.60 -4.22 -1.78
N ILE A 416 -30.54 -4.77 -1.03
CA ILE A 416 -31.60 -4.05 -0.32
C ILE A 416 -31.36 -4.20 1.18
N GLY A 417 -31.44 -3.08 1.90
CA GLY A 417 -31.20 -3.03 3.33
C GLY A 417 -29.72 -3.18 3.65
N LYS A 418 -29.36 -4.18 4.46
CA LYS A 418 -27.99 -4.38 4.96
C LYS A 418 -27.33 -5.66 4.46
N LEU A 419 -26.00 -5.66 4.45
CA LEU A 419 -25.18 -6.86 4.34
C LEU A 419 -24.61 -7.19 5.71
N VAL A 420 -24.66 -8.46 6.10
CA VAL A 420 -24.22 -8.96 7.40
C VAL A 420 -23.24 -10.10 7.17
N VAL A 421 -22.05 -10.00 7.78
CA VAL A 421 -21.02 -11.03 7.76
C VAL A 421 -21.14 -11.88 9.02
N THR A 422 -21.23 -13.20 8.90
CA THR A 422 -21.30 -14.12 10.06
C THR A 422 -19.98 -14.82 10.33
N PHE A 423 -19.78 -15.22 11.59
CA PHE A 423 -18.55 -15.81 12.11
C PHE A 423 -18.78 -17.24 12.63
N ASP A 424 -19.75 -17.95 12.04
CA ASP A 424 -20.10 -19.33 12.44
C ASP A 424 -18.93 -20.29 12.22
N GLU A 425 -18.17 -20.08 11.14
CA GLU A 425 -16.95 -20.83 10.81
C GLU A 425 -15.77 -19.86 10.60
N PRO A 426 -14.54 -20.25 10.99
CA PRO A 426 -13.37 -19.43 10.75
C PRO A 426 -13.05 -19.38 9.24
N PRO A 427 -12.79 -18.19 8.67
CA PRO A 427 -12.42 -18.05 7.28
C PRO A 427 -10.97 -18.52 7.04
N PRO A 428 -10.58 -18.76 5.77
CA PRO A 428 -9.18 -19.02 5.43
C PRO A 428 -8.29 -17.86 5.87
N LEU A 429 -7.37 -18.14 6.81
CA LEU A 429 -6.46 -17.13 7.34
C LEU A 429 -5.21 -17.01 6.48
N THR A 430 -4.86 -15.78 6.13
CA THR A 430 -3.58 -15.42 5.54
C THR A 430 -2.62 -15.06 6.68
N PRO A 431 -1.62 -15.90 6.99
CA PRO A 431 -0.65 -15.61 8.04
C PRO A 431 0.19 -14.38 7.71
N TYR A 432 0.74 -13.74 8.75
CA TYR A 432 1.75 -12.71 8.53
C TYR A 432 3.00 -13.36 7.93
N PRO A 433 3.63 -12.73 6.94
CA PRO A 433 4.93 -13.19 6.45
C PRO A 433 5.90 -13.20 7.62
N ALA A 434 6.63 -14.30 7.84
CA ALA A 434 7.64 -14.36 8.88
C ALA A 434 8.66 -13.25 8.68
N GLN A 435 8.88 -12.49 9.74
CA GLN A 435 9.91 -11.47 9.81
C GLN A 435 10.90 -11.88 10.88
N HIS A 436 12.17 -11.61 10.63
CA HIS A 436 13.21 -11.84 11.63
C HIS A 436 12.94 -11.01 12.89
N ALA A 437 12.91 -11.66 14.06
CA ALA A 437 12.74 -11.01 15.35
C ALA A 437 14.11 -10.99 16.06
N PRO A 438 14.68 -9.80 16.33
CA PRO A 438 15.86 -9.65 17.16
C PRO A 438 15.71 -10.32 18.53
N ASP A 439 16.75 -11.01 19.00
CA ASP A 439 16.86 -11.45 20.40
C ASP A 439 16.95 -10.22 21.31
N PRO A 440 16.00 -10.03 22.25
CA PRO A 440 16.02 -8.87 23.13
C PRO A 440 17.27 -8.79 24.00
N GLU A 441 17.98 -9.90 24.27
CA GLU A 441 19.21 -9.92 25.08
C GLU A 441 20.48 -9.64 24.28
N GLY A 442 20.39 -9.57 22.95
CA GLY A 442 21.50 -9.27 22.05
C GLY A 442 21.68 -7.77 21.78
N THR A 443 22.93 -7.34 21.60
CA THR A 443 23.23 -6.00 21.09
C THR A 443 23.24 -5.97 19.57
N TYR A 444 22.53 -5.01 18.97
CA TYR A 444 22.51 -4.77 17.52
C TYR A 444 23.30 -3.51 17.19
N LEU A 445 24.40 -3.71 16.47
CA LEU A 445 25.34 -2.66 16.07
C LEU A 445 24.96 -2.10 14.70
N VAL A 446 24.81 -0.78 14.60
CA VAL A 446 24.53 -0.08 13.34
C VAL A 446 25.58 0.98 13.06
N THR A 447 26.47 0.74 12.10
CA THR A 447 27.43 1.77 11.66
C THR A 447 26.74 2.75 10.71
N GLY A 448 27.00 4.05 10.85
CA GLY A 448 26.17 5.07 10.22
C GLY A 448 24.78 5.17 10.85
N GLY A 449 24.57 4.56 12.03
CA GLY A 449 23.28 4.45 12.70
C GLY A 449 22.76 5.74 13.35
N LEU A 450 23.48 6.85 13.23
CA LEU A 450 23.16 8.12 13.88
C LEU A 450 22.52 9.15 12.93
N GLY A 451 22.27 8.79 11.66
CA GLY A 451 21.56 9.66 10.73
C GLY A 451 21.08 8.94 9.47
N GLY A 452 20.16 9.57 8.73
CA GLY A 452 19.62 9.06 7.47
C GLY A 452 19.02 7.65 7.61
N PHE A 453 19.22 6.82 6.58
CA PHE A 453 18.68 5.46 6.56
C PHE A 453 19.24 4.52 7.65
N GLY A 454 20.45 4.79 8.16
CA GLY A 454 21.02 4.05 9.30
C GLY A 454 20.27 4.31 10.61
N ALA A 455 19.94 5.58 10.88
CA ALA A 455 19.07 5.96 12.01
C ALA A 455 17.68 5.31 11.92
N ALA A 456 17.04 5.40 10.75
CA ALA A 456 15.75 4.75 10.51
C ALA A 456 15.83 3.22 10.73
N THR A 457 16.96 2.60 10.38
CA THR A 457 17.19 1.17 10.63
C THR A 457 17.33 0.85 12.13
N ALA A 458 17.94 1.72 12.92
CA ALA A 458 18.03 1.56 14.37
C ALA A 458 16.64 1.61 15.03
N CYS A 459 15.80 2.57 14.63
CA CYS A 459 14.41 2.65 15.07
C CYS A 459 13.61 1.40 14.68
N TRP A 460 13.76 0.95 13.44
CA TRP A 460 13.12 -0.28 12.98
C TRP A 460 13.57 -1.52 13.78
N LEU A 461 14.85 -1.68 14.10
CA LEU A 461 15.33 -2.79 14.94
C LEU A 461 14.69 -2.76 16.34
N ALA A 462 14.55 -1.58 16.94
CA ALA A 462 13.84 -1.41 18.21
C ALA A 462 12.36 -1.79 18.13
N GLU A 463 11.66 -1.39 17.05
CA GLU A 463 10.28 -1.80 16.76
C GLU A 463 10.14 -3.32 16.62
N ARG A 464 11.15 -3.97 16.06
CA ARG A 464 11.16 -5.42 15.84
C ARG A 464 11.48 -6.23 17.10
N GLY A 465 11.95 -5.59 18.17
CA GLY A 465 12.20 -6.27 19.46
C GLY A 465 13.59 -6.06 20.05
N ALA A 466 14.52 -5.43 19.33
CA ALA A 466 15.85 -5.16 19.88
C ALA A 466 15.73 -4.26 21.13
N ARG A 467 16.46 -4.59 22.20
CA ARG A 467 16.53 -3.79 23.43
C ARG A 467 17.89 -3.17 23.69
N HIS A 468 18.94 -3.64 23.02
CA HIS A 468 20.30 -3.10 23.12
C HIS A 468 20.80 -2.67 21.74
N LEU A 469 21.11 -1.38 21.59
CA LEU A 469 21.57 -0.79 20.32
C LEU A 469 22.94 -0.12 20.50
N ALA A 470 23.88 -0.45 19.61
CA ALA A 470 25.19 0.19 19.51
C ALA A 470 25.27 0.99 18.20
N LEU A 471 25.09 2.31 18.28
CA LEU A 471 25.06 3.17 17.09
C LEU A 471 26.43 3.83 16.89
N VAL A 472 27.09 3.51 15.78
CA VAL A 472 28.46 3.94 15.53
C VAL A 472 28.51 5.01 14.45
N GLY A 473 29.23 6.09 14.69
CA GLY A 473 29.60 7.06 13.66
C GLY A 473 30.65 8.05 14.15
N ARG A 474 31.44 8.62 13.24
CA ARG A 474 32.61 9.45 13.58
C ARG A 474 32.35 10.60 14.57
N ARG A 475 31.15 11.18 14.56
CA ARG A 475 30.76 12.29 15.46
C ARG A 475 30.04 11.82 16.74
N GLY A 476 29.68 10.54 16.84
CA GLY A 476 28.84 10.03 17.93
C GLY A 476 27.57 10.87 18.13
N GLU A 477 27.21 11.12 19.39
CA GLU A 477 26.04 11.91 19.80
C GLU A 477 26.02 13.34 19.23
N GLN A 478 27.16 13.89 18.78
CA GLN A 478 27.24 15.21 18.15
C GLN A 478 26.69 15.22 16.71
N THR A 479 26.23 14.08 16.20
CA THR A 479 25.56 14.02 14.89
C THR A 479 24.23 14.78 14.95
N PRO A 480 23.95 15.71 14.02
CA PRO A 480 22.68 16.43 13.99
C PRO A 480 21.47 15.48 13.98
N GLY A 481 20.50 15.71 14.87
CA GLY A 481 19.32 14.85 15.06
C GLY A 481 19.53 13.63 15.96
N ALA A 482 20.77 13.23 16.25
CA ALA A 482 21.04 12.05 17.08
C ALA A 482 20.55 12.18 18.54
N PRO A 483 20.73 13.31 19.26
CA PRO A 483 20.27 13.42 20.64
C PRO A 483 18.75 13.23 20.82
N GLU A 484 17.96 13.67 19.84
CA GLU A 484 16.50 13.52 19.86
C GLU A 484 16.10 12.06 19.62
N MET A 485 16.64 11.44 18.58
CA MET A 485 16.44 10.02 18.27
C MET A 485 16.84 9.11 19.45
N LEU A 486 17.98 9.37 20.09
CA LEU A 486 18.44 8.61 21.24
C LEU A 486 17.47 8.75 22.42
N ARG A 487 16.88 9.93 22.64
CA ARG A 487 15.88 10.16 23.68
C ARG A 487 14.60 9.38 23.41
N GLU A 488 14.13 9.38 22.16
CA GLU A 488 12.95 8.62 21.73
C GLU A 488 13.14 7.12 21.95
N LEU A 489 14.27 6.55 21.51
CA LEU A 489 14.60 5.14 21.70
C LEU A 489 14.67 4.77 23.19
N ARG A 490 15.30 5.61 24.02
CA ARG A 490 15.35 5.41 25.48
C ARG A 490 13.95 5.46 26.10
N GLY A 491 13.09 6.37 25.65
CA GLY A 491 11.67 6.46 26.08
C GLY A 491 10.86 5.21 25.76
N ARG A 492 11.26 4.45 24.74
CA ARG A 492 10.68 3.16 24.34
C ARG A 492 11.28 1.96 25.09
N GLY A 493 12.10 2.21 26.12
CA GLY A 493 12.74 1.17 26.94
C GLY A 493 13.96 0.52 26.27
N VAL A 494 14.54 1.13 25.23
CA VAL A 494 15.72 0.62 24.54
C VAL A 494 16.99 1.21 25.14
N ARG A 495 17.94 0.35 25.51
CA ARG A 495 19.30 0.77 25.91
C ARG A 495 20.11 1.05 24.65
N VAL A 496 20.26 2.34 24.33
CA VAL A 496 21.03 2.79 23.16
C VAL A 496 22.28 3.57 23.57
N THR A 497 23.42 3.14 23.04
CA THR A 497 24.72 3.80 23.19
C THR A 497 25.20 4.30 21.84
N ALA A 498 25.63 5.56 21.77
CA ALA A 498 26.19 6.16 20.57
C ALA A 498 27.70 6.30 20.71
N TYR A 499 28.45 5.63 19.83
CA TYR A 499 29.91 5.61 19.85
C TYR A 499 30.46 6.57 18.79
N ALA A 500 31.32 7.49 19.22
CA ALA A 500 32.14 8.31 18.36
C ALA A 500 33.36 7.50 17.88
N ALA A 501 33.18 6.70 16.82
CA ALA A 501 34.22 5.84 16.28
C ALA A 501 34.15 5.78 14.75
N ASP A 502 35.30 5.54 14.12
CA ASP A 502 35.38 5.16 12.72
C ASP A 502 35.21 3.64 12.59
N ALA A 503 34.31 3.19 11.73
CA ALA A 503 34.08 1.77 11.50
C ALA A 503 35.31 1.08 10.88
N ALA A 504 36.18 1.82 10.19
CA ALA A 504 37.41 1.30 9.60
C ALA A 504 38.58 1.20 10.61
N ASP A 505 38.42 1.74 11.84
CA ASP A 505 39.41 1.61 12.91
C ASP A 505 39.10 0.36 13.75
N ILE A 506 39.96 -0.65 13.62
CA ILE A 506 39.77 -1.94 14.29
C ILE A 506 39.83 -1.83 15.82
N GLU A 507 40.67 -0.96 16.38
CA GLU A 507 40.82 -0.85 17.83
C GLU A 507 39.67 -0.05 18.44
N ALA A 508 39.22 1.01 17.76
CA ALA A 508 38.01 1.72 18.16
C ALA A 508 36.77 0.81 18.12
N MET A 509 36.64 0.00 17.07
CA MET A 509 35.54 -0.97 16.96
C MET A 509 35.67 -2.12 17.97
N ARG A 510 36.88 -2.61 18.26
CA ARG A 510 37.11 -3.62 19.30
C ARG A 510 36.59 -3.13 20.66
N ALA A 511 36.86 -1.88 21.02
CA ALA A 511 36.34 -1.28 22.24
C ALA A 511 34.80 -1.25 22.30
N VAL A 512 34.11 -1.04 21.17
CA VAL A 512 32.64 -1.11 21.09
C VAL A 512 32.14 -2.52 21.39
N PHE A 513 32.78 -3.56 20.83
CA PHE A 513 32.39 -4.95 21.08
C PHE A 513 32.66 -5.37 22.53
N GLU A 514 33.80 -4.98 23.09
CA GLU A 514 34.15 -5.24 24.49
C GLU A 514 33.21 -4.54 25.47
N ASP A 515 32.72 -3.34 25.15
CA ASP A 515 31.73 -2.64 25.95
C ASP A 515 30.38 -3.40 25.96
N ALA A 516 29.94 -3.91 24.81
CA ALA A 516 28.72 -4.72 24.73
C ALA A 516 28.86 -6.03 25.56
N ASP A 517 30.00 -6.72 25.43
CA ASP A 517 30.28 -7.95 26.17
C ASP A 517 30.31 -7.71 27.70
N ARG A 518 30.90 -6.59 28.15
CA ARG A 518 30.98 -6.21 29.57
C ARG A 518 29.61 -5.99 30.21
N HIS A 519 28.65 -5.50 29.43
CA HIS A 519 27.28 -5.27 29.90
C HIS A 519 26.40 -6.51 29.89
N GLY A 520 26.95 -7.69 29.54
CA GLY A 520 26.21 -8.96 29.51
C GLY A 520 25.33 -9.16 28.27
N HIS A 521 25.38 -8.23 27.31
CA HIS A 521 24.55 -8.23 26.10
C HIS A 521 25.47 -8.25 24.86
N PRO A 522 26.05 -9.41 24.51
CA PRO A 522 27.03 -9.49 23.42
C PRO A 522 26.42 -9.07 22.08
N VAL A 523 27.27 -8.61 21.16
CA VAL A 523 26.82 -8.25 19.81
C VAL A 523 26.30 -9.49 19.08
N ARG A 524 25.01 -9.46 18.70
CA ARG A 524 24.33 -10.52 17.94
C ARG A 524 23.87 -10.08 16.56
N GLY A 525 23.83 -8.79 16.28
CA GLY A 525 23.48 -8.29 14.95
C GLY A 525 24.36 -7.14 14.51
N VAL A 526 24.67 -7.10 13.22
CA VAL A 526 25.41 -6.00 12.60
C VAL A 526 24.66 -5.50 11.38
N VAL A 527 24.43 -4.19 11.29
CA VAL A 527 24.02 -3.51 10.06
C VAL A 527 25.06 -2.46 9.68
N HIS A 528 25.69 -2.65 8.54
CA HIS A 528 26.70 -1.76 8.01
C HIS A 528 26.08 -0.78 7.00
N ALA A 529 25.69 0.40 7.49
CA ALA A 529 25.13 1.50 6.70
C ALA A 529 26.08 2.70 6.52
N ALA A 530 27.35 2.60 6.96
CA ALA A 530 28.32 3.67 6.82
C ALA A 530 28.74 3.83 5.34
N MET A 531 28.78 5.07 4.87
CA MET A 531 29.23 5.38 3.51
C MET A 531 29.72 6.82 3.38
N HIS A 532 30.53 7.05 2.35
CA HIS A 532 30.91 8.35 1.84
C HIS A 532 30.75 8.32 0.31
N LEU A 533 30.23 9.41 -0.26
CA LEU A 533 30.09 9.60 -1.70
C LEU A 533 31.01 10.73 -2.11
N ASP A 534 31.62 10.55 -3.27
CA ASP A 534 32.45 11.56 -3.93
C ASP A 534 32.29 11.36 -5.43
N ASP A 535 31.19 11.91 -5.97
CA ASP A 535 30.77 11.68 -7.35
C ASP A 535 31.62 12.56 -8.30
N ALA A 536 32.41 11.92 -9.16
CA ALA A 536 33.22 12.56 -10.18
C ALA A 536 33.59 11.56 -11.30
N PRO A 537 33.90 12.02 -12.52
CA PRO A 537 34.46 11.16 -13.56
C PRO A 537 35.67 10.40 -13.02
N LEU A 538 35.84 9.14 -13.42
CA LEU A 538 36.95 8.33 -12.89
C LEU A 538 38.33 8.98 -13.12
N ALA A 539 38.50 9.70 -14.23
CA ALA A 539 39.72 10.41 -14.57
C ALA A 539 40.08 11.58 -13.62
N ASP A 540 39.09 12.12 -12.89
CA ASP A 540 39.25 13.28 -12.01
C ASP A 540 39.42 12.88 -10.53
N LEU A 541 39.38 11.59 -10.23
CA LEU A 541 39.51 11.05 -8.88
C LEU A 541 40.98 10.78 -8.55
N THR A 542 41.45 11.37 -7.44
CA THR A 542 42.78 11.07 -6.88
C THR A 542 42.73 9.84 -5.98
N ASP A 543 43.88 9.21 -5.72
CA ASP A 543 43.99 8.07 -4.81
C ASP A 543 43.39 8.36 -3.42
N ALA A 544 43.56 9.59 -2.92
CA ALA A 544 42.99 10.02 -1.64
C ALA A 544 41.46 10.06 -1.66
N ARG A 545 40.86 10.54 -2.77
CA ARG A 545 39.40 10.58 -2.95
C ARG A 545 38.82 9.18 -3.11
N LEU A 546 39.49 8.31 -3.87
CA LEU A 546 39.15 6.89 -3.97
C LEU A 546 39.18 6.22 -2.59
N ALA A 547 40.28 6.38 -1.84
CA ALA A 547 40.43 5.82 -0.51
C ALA A 547 39.34 6.30 0.45
N ALA A 548 38.93 7.58 0.37
CA ALA A 548 37.86 8.14 1.21
C ALA A 548 36.49 7.48 0.96
N VAL A 549 36.20 7.02 -0.26
CA VAL A 549 34.97 6.29 -0.59
C VAL A 549 35.04 4.83 -0.10
N PHE A 550 36.19 4.17 -0.29
CA PHE A 550 36.38 2.77 0.11
C PHE A 550 36.49 2.57 1.63
N ALA A 551 37.13 3.49 2.35
CA ALA A 551 37.43 3.35 3.78
C ALA A 551 36.20 3.06 4.65
N PRO A 552 35.14 3.91 4.68
CA PRO A 552 34.02 3.69 5.58
C PRO A 552 33.14 2.49 5.19
N LYS A 553 33.20 2.05 3.92
CA LYS A 553 32.34 0.98 3.40
C LYS A 553 33.06 -0.38 3.34
N VAL A 554 34.14 -0.48 2.58
CA VAL A 554 34.92 -1.72 2.50
C VAL A 554 35.78 -1.92 3.73
N GLY A 555 36.50 -0.88 4.17
CA GLY A 555 37.33 -0.95 5.37
C GLY A 555 36.50 -1.29 6.62
N GLY A 556 35.38 -0.58 6.81
CA GLY A 556 34.45 -0.86 7.89
C GLY A 556 33.87 -2.28 7.86
N ALA A 557 33.47 -2.78 6.68
CA ALA A 557 32.95 -4.14 6.56
C ALA A 557 34.01 -5.22 6.85
N LEU A 558 35.28 -5.00 6.48
CA LEU A 558 36.38 -5.92 6.80
C LEU A 558 36.67 -5.98 8.30
N VAL A 559 36.67 -4.82 8.98
CA VAL A 559 36.81 -4.76 10.45
C VAL A 559 35.66 -5.51 11.14
N LEU A 560 34.42 -5.28 10.70
CA LEU A 560 33.25 -5.97 11.22
C LEU A 560 33.29 -7.48 10.95
N ASP A 561 33.79 -7.90 9.77
CA ASP A 561 33.98 -9.33 9.46
C ASP A 561 34.95 -9.98 10.46
N GLU A 562 36.10 -9.35 10.68
CA GLU A 562 37.13 -9.79 11.62
C GLU A 562 36.60 -9.93 13.05
N LEU A 563 36.00 -8.87 13.60
CA LEU A 563 35.53 -8.81 14.98
C LEU A 563 34.32 -9.70 15.26
N THR A 564 33.63 -10.17 14.22
CA THR A 564 32.49 -11.08 14.33
C THR A 564 32.81 -12.54 14.05
N ARG A 565 34.05 -12.90 13.68
CA ARG A 565 34.41 -14.31 13.47
C ARG A 565 34.21 -15.11 14.75
N GLY A 566 33.58 -16.27 14.62
CA GLY A 566 33.27 -17.15 15.75
C GLY A 566 32.15 -16.66 16.68
N ARG A 567 31.56 -15.47 16.43
CA ARG A 567 30.37 -15.00 17.17
C ARG A 567 29.11 -15.57 16.54
N ARG A 568 28.16 -16.00 17.37
CA ARG A 568 26.81 -16.37 16.92
C ARG A 568 26.02 -15.09 16.62
N LEU A 569 25.86 -14.77 15.34
CA LEU A 569 25.05 -13.64 14.89
C LEU A 569 23.68 -14.10 14.38
N ASP A 570 22.67 -13.33 14.73
CA ASP A 570 21.31 -13.41 14.20
C ASP A 570 21.23 -12.79 12.81
N LEU A 571 21.99 -11.70 12.59
CA LEU A 571 22.06 -11.00 11.31
C LEU A 571 23.42 -10.32 11.10
N PHE A 572 23.84 -10.25 9.85
CA PHE A 572 24.98 -9.45 9.39
C PHE A 572 24.60 -8.85 8.04
N VAL A 573 24.18 -7.58 8.03
CA VAL A 573 23.60 -6.92 6.87
C VAL A 573 24.53 -5.83 6.39
N LEU A 574 24.84 -5.83 5.10
CA LEU A 574 25.67 -4.83 4.44
C LEU A 574 24.78 -4.02 3.48
N TYR A 575 24.64 -2.72 3.70
CA TYR A 575 23.89 -1.86 2.79
C TYR A 575 24.76 -1.52 1.58
N SER A 576 24.28 -1.98 0.42
CA SER A 576 24.80 -1.71 -0.90
C SER A 576 23.82 -0.81 -1.66
N SER A 577 24.03 -0.62 -2.96
CA SER A 577 23.21 0.24 -3.80
C SER A 577 22.94 -0.42 -5.16
N ALA A 578 21.82 -0.08 -5.78
CA ALA A 578 21.55 -0.37 -7.19
C ALA A 578 22.66 0.15 -8.12
N ALA A 579 23.48 1.12 -7.70
CA ALA A 579 24.69 1.54 -8.42
C ALA A 579 25.68 0.38 -8.65
N ALA A 580 25.78 -0.61 -7.74
CA ALA A 580 26.58 -1.82 -8.00
C ALA A 580 25.99 -2.68 -9.12
N LEU A 581 24.66 -2.68 -9.27
CA LEU A 581 23.98 -3.40 -10.32
C LEU A 581 24.08 -2.66 -11.66
N ILE A 582 23.80 -1.37 -11.70
CA ILE A 582 23.67 -0.61 -12.96
C ILE A 582 25.03 -0.04 -13.41
N GLY A 583 25.87 0.37 -12.47
CA GLY A 583 27.10 1.12 -12.72
C GLY A 583 26.81 2.59 -12.98
N ASN A 584 26.36 3.34 -11.98
CA ASN A 584 26.00 4.75 -12.19
C ASN A 584 27.21 5.58 -12.68
N PRO A 585 27.04 6.47 -13.69
CA PRO A 585 28.09 7.39 -14.12
C PRO A 585 28.59 8.25 -12.97
N HIS A 586 29.89 8.52 -12.94
CA HIS A 586 30.61 9.30 -11.92
C HIS A 586 30.68 8.64 -10.53
N GLN A 587 30.22 7.40 -10.41
CA GLN A 587 30.16 6.67 -9.14
C GLN A 587 31.04 5.42 -9.13
N ALA A 588 32.08 5.36 -9.98
CA ALA A 588 32.97 4.21 -10.09
C ALA A 588 33.53 3.67 -8.74
N PRO A 589 34.12 4.48 -7.84
CA PRO A 589 34.58 3.96 -6.54
C PRO A 589 33.42 3.46 -5.66
N TYR A 590 32.25 4.09 -5.74
CA TYR A 590 31.08 3.69 -4.97
C TYR A 590 30.48 2.37 -5.47
N SER A 591 30.33 2.20 -6.79
CA SER A 591 29.93 0.94 -7.43
C SER A 591 30.92 -0.17 -7.08
N GLY A 592 32.22 0.10 -7.14
CA GLY A 592 33.27 -0.83 -6.72
C GLY A 592 33.17 -1.24 -5.25
N ALA A 593 33.06 -0.27 -4.35
CA ALA A 593 32.92 -0.52 -2.91
C ALA A 593 31.69 -1.38 -2.61
N ASN A 594 30.58 -1.16 -3.29
CA ASN A 594 29.36 -1.93 -3.14
C ASN A 594 29.49 -3.39 -3.63
N VAL A 595 30.17 -3.63 -4.76
CA VAL A 595 30.43 -5.00 -5.25
C VAL A 595 31.45 -5.73 -4.36
N ALA A 596 32.41 -5.02 -3.77
CA ALA A 596 33.31 -5.57 -2.76
C ALA A 596 32.55 -6.11 -1.53
N LEU A 597 31.48 -5.44 -1.08
CA LEU A 597 30.62 -5.95 0.00
C LEU A 597 29.92 -7.26 -0.39
N GLU A 598 29.51 -7.41 -1.65
CA GLU A 598 28.91 -8.66 -2.14
C GLU A 598 29.89 -9.82 -2.06
N SER A 599 31.15 -9.58 -2.46
CA SER A 599 32.22 -10.58 -2.37
C SER A 599 32.45 -11.02 -0.92
N LEU A 600 32.50 -10.06 0.01
CA LEU A 600 32.63 -10.34 1.44
C LEU A 600 31.45 -11.17 1.98
N ALA A 601 30.21 -10.82 1.63
CA ALA A 601 29.03 -11.56 2.07
C ALA A 601 29.02 -12.99 1.53
N ARG A 602 29.37 -13.19 0.26
CA ARG A 602 29.53 -14.54 -0.34
C ARG A 602 30.63 -15.33 0.39
N ALA A 603 31.75 -14.69 0.75
CA ALA A 603 32.82 -15.33 1.52
C ALA A 603 32.36 -15.74 2.94
N ARG A 604 31.65 -14.89 3.67
CA ARG A 604 31.03 -15.21 4.96
C ARG A 604 30.09 -16.40 4.87
N ARG A 605 29.19 -16.40 3.87
CA ARG A 605 28.24 -17.49 3.65
C ARG A 605 28.91 -18.83 3.35
N ARG A 606 30.02 -18.83 2.61
CA ARG A 606 30.83 -20.05 2.39
C ARG A 606 31.43 -20.61 3.68
N ARG A 607 31.68 -19.77 4.69
CA ARG A 607 32.11 -20.19 6.03
C ARG A 607 30.95 -20.59 6.95
N GLY A 608 29.70 -20.61 6.45
CA GLY A 608 28.51 -20.87 7.26
C GLY A 608 28.07 -19.69 8.13
N GLU A 609 28.67 -18.51 7.95
CA GLU A 609 28.37 -17.32 8.75
C GLU A 609 27.22 -16.52 8.12
N ALA A 610 26.45 -15.80 8.96
CA ALA A 610 25.41 -14.90 8.49
C ALA A 610 26.01 -13.77 7.63
N ALA A 611 25.38 -13.50 6.48
CA ALA A 611 25.63 -12.30 5.68
C ALA A 611 24.49 -12.04 4.67
N LEU A 612 24.03 -10.81 4.57
CA LEU A 612 23.08 -10.35 3.56
C LEU A 612 23.55 -9.00 3.02
N VAL A 613 23.65 -8.88 1.70
CA VAL A 613 23.86 -7.60 1.02
C VAL A 613 22.57 -7.19 0.35
N VAL A 614 22.11 -5.98 0.63
CA VAL A 614 20.93 -5.40 -0.02
C VAL A 614 21.38 -4.22 -0.88
N GLN A 615 21.19 -4.33 -2.19
CA GLN A 615 21.42 -3.25 -3.15
C GLN A 615 20.17 -2.36 -3.19
N TRP A 616 20.17 -1.29 -2.39
CA TRP A 616 19.03 -0.38 -2.31
C TRP A 616 18.92 0.51 -3.54
N GLY A 617 17.71 0.65 -4.08
CA GLY A 617 17.32 1.72 -4.99
C GLY A 617 17.24 3.08 -4.27
N GLY A 618 16.60 4.07 -4.89
CA GLY A 618 16.41 5.37 -4.25
C GLY A 618 15.61 5.24 -2.95
N ILE A 619 16.13 5.78 -1.84
CA ILE A 619 15.44 5.81 -0.54
C ILE A 619 15.02 7.25 -0.25
N ASP A 620 13.73 7.45 -0.03
CA ASP A 620 13.11 8.72 0.29
C ASP A 620 13.37 9.14 1.76
N GLU A 621 13.27 10.45 2.05
CA GLU A 621 13.26 11.08 3.38
C GLU A 621 14.45 10.79 4.32
N ALA A 622 15.36 9.88 3.97
CA ALA A 622 16.40 9.38 4.85
C ALA A 622 17.75 9.27 4.13
N GLY A 623 18.29 10.39 3.65
CA GLY A 623 19.69 10.40 3.17
C GLY A 623 20.03 11.46 2.12
N TYR A 624 21.02 11.11 1.30
CA TYR A 624 21.65 11.95 0.28
C TYR A 624 20.66 12.46 -0.79
N VAL A 625 19.69 11.64 -1.20
CA VAL A 625 18.68 11.98 -2.23
C VAL A 625 17.78 13.14 -1.78
N ALA A 626 17.29 13.10 -0.53
CA ALA A 626 16.47 14.16 0.05
C ALA A 626 17.26 15.47 0.29
N ARG A 627 18.57 15.39 0.54
CA ARG A 627 19.42 16.59 0.75
C ARG A 627 19.78 17.34 -0.53
N LEU A 628 19.60 16.72 -1.69
CA LEU A 628 19.98 17.28 -3.00
C LEU A 628 18.78 17.49 -3.94
N GLU A 629 17.53 17.33 -3.46
CA GLU A 629 16.30 17.49 -4.25
C GLU A 629 16.28 16.67 -5.56
N LEU A 630 16.95 15.51 -5.59
CA LEU A 630 17.12 14.70 -6.81
C LEU A 630 15.91 13.83 -7.16
N THR A 631 14.81 13.94 -6.42
CA THR A 631 13.61 13.10 -6.55
C THR A 631 13.06 13.08 -7.98
N GLY A 632 12.74 14.27 -8.53
CA GLY A 632 12.17 14.36 -9.89
C GLY A 632 13.14 13.90 -11.00
N MET A 633 14.44 14.02 -10.77
CA MET A 633 15.47 13.56 -11.71
C MET A 633 15.65 12.03 -11.71
N LEU A 634 15.50 11.38 -10.56
CA LEU A 634 15.57 9.92 -10.46
C LEU A 634 14.30 9.26 -11.01
N GLU A 635 13.14 9.81 -10.69
CA GLU A 635 11.85 9.32 -11.19
C GLU A 635 11.74 9.44 -12.72
N SER A 636 12.16 10.58 -13.29
CA SER A 636 12.20 10.74 -14.76
C SER A 636 13.17 9.79 -15.47
N LYS A 637 14.10 9.15 -14.73
CA LYS A 637 15.04 8.14 -15.24
C LYS A 637 14.61 6.70 -14.92
N GLY A 638 13.37 6.51 -14.48
CA GLY A 638 12.81 5.20 -14.16
C GLY A 638 13.27 4.62 -12.82
N MET A 639 13.85 5.42 -11.93
CA MET A 639 14.25 5.00 -10.58
C MET A 639 13.34 5.63 -9.54
N GLY A 640 12.25 4.93 -9.20
CA GLY A 640 11.31 5.38 -8.18
C GLY A 640 11.89 5.28 -6.76
N LEU A 641 11.45 6.15 -5.87
CA LEU A 641 11.88 6.15 -4.47
C LEU A 641 11.07 5.15 -3.62
N LEU A 642 11.76 4.55 -2.65
CA LEU A 642 11.20 3.73 -1.58
C LEU A 642 11.23 4.53 -0.29
N THR A 643 10.13 4.51 0.47
CA THR A 643 10.16 5.02 1.85
C THR A 643 11.00 4.10 2.74
N PRO A 644 11.60 4.61 3.84
CA PRO A 644 12.36 3.77 4.77
C PRO A 644 11.54 2.57 5.27
N ARG A 645 10.27 2.81 5.58
CA ARG A 645 9.32 1.78 6.03
C ARG A 645 9.15 0.64 5.01
N GLU A 646 9.01 0.96 3.73
CA GLU A 646 8.91 -0.05 2.67
C GLU A 646 10.20 -0.86 2.53
N ALA A 647 11.35 -0.17 2.59
CA ALA A 647 12.66 -0.80 2.54
C ALA A 647 12.86 -1.76 3.73
N HIS A 648 12.56 -1.33 4.95
CA HIS A 648 12.67 -2.17 6.15
C HIS A 648 11.68 -3.33 6.16
N ALA A 649 10.46 -3.14 5.66
CA ALA A 649 9.50 -4.24 5.49
C ALA A 649 10.02 -5.31 4.52
N ARG A 650 10.78 -4.93 3.49
CA ARG A 650 11.49 -5.87 2.60
C ARG A 650 12.69 -6.51 3.28
N LEU A 651 13.51 -5.74 3.99
CA LEU A 651 14.65 -6.26 4.76
C LEU A 651 14.22 -7.34 5.76
N GLY A 652 13.14 -7.10 6.51
CA GLY A 652 12.61 -8.05 7.49
C GLY A 652 12.23 -9.41 6.90
N ARG A 653 11.78 -9.44 5.64
CA ARG A 653 11.52 -10.68 4.88
C ARG A 653 12.81 -11.31 4.34
N LEU A 654 13.70 -10.51 3.77
CA LEU A 654 14.97 -11.02 3.23
C LEU A 654 15.82 -11.72 4.30
N LEU A 655 15.72 -11.29 5.56
CA LEU A 655 16.39 -11.92 6.70
C LEU A 655 15.88 -13.34 7.02
N THR A 656 14.69 -13.73 6.57
CA THR A 656 14.13 -15.09 6.75
C THR A 656 14.32 -15.98 5.53
N GLU A 657 14.91 -15.44 4.45
CA GLU A 657 15.15 -16.15 3.20
C GLU A 657 16.62 -16.58 3.04
N PRO A 658 16.93 -17.60 2.23
CA PRO A 658 18.30 -17.98 1.89
C PRO A 658 18.90 -17.01 0.85
N ALA A 659 18.80 -15.71 1.09
CA ALA A 659 19.31 -14.64 0.23
C ALA A 659 20.71 -14.22 0.68
N GLN A 660 21.60 -13.96 -0.29
CA GLN A 660 22.96 -13.47 -0.04
C GLN A 660 23.17 -12.06 -0.58
N VAL A 661 22.73 -11.80 -1.82
CA VAL A 661 22.81 -10.51 -2.50
C VAL A 661 21.50 -10.27 -3.23
N VAL A 662 20.79 -9.20 -2.91
CA VAL A 662 19.48 -8.89 -3.51
C VAL A 662 19.35 -7.41 -3.79
N ALA A 663 18.82 -7.06 -4.96
CA ALA A 663 18.43 -5.69 -5.29
C ALA A 663 16.98 -5.42 -4.88
N VAL A 664 16.75 -4.26 -4.26
CA VAL A 664 15.42 -3.80 -3.85
C VAL A 664 15.25 -2.35 -4.29
N GLY A 665 14.40 -2.11 -5.27
CA GLY A 665 14.13 -0.79 -5.82
C GLY A 665 12.86 -0.79 -6.67
N ARG A 666 12.31 0.41 -6.94
CA ARG A 666 11.26 0.60 -7.94
C ARG A 666 11.93 0.99 -9.25
N MET A 667 11.88 0.11 -10.25
CA MET A 667 12.57 0.29 -11.52
C MET A 667 11.56 0.23 -12.67
N THR A 668 11.54 1.27 -13.48
CA THR A 668 10.92 1.28 -14.80
C THR A 668 12.03 1.05 -15.82
N TRP A 669 12.23 -0.22 -16.15
CA TRP A 669 13.35 -0.66 -16.98
C TRP A 669 13.40 0.01 -18.36
N GLU A 670 12.24 0.30 -18.96
CA GLU A 670 12.14 0.99 -20.24
C GLU A 670 12.74 2.41 -20.19
N ALA A 671 12.40 3.19 -19.16
CA ALA A 671 12.95 4.53 -18.96
C ALA A 671 14.45 4.49 -18.60
N LEU A 672 14.89 3.44 -17.89
CA LEU A 672 16.30 3.25 -17.56
C LEU A 672 17.16 2.97 -18.82
N ARG A 673 16.62 2.25 -19.82
CA ARG A 673 17.30 2.01 -21.12
C ARG A 673 17.63 3.30 -21.86
N SER A 674 16.73 4.29 -21.80
CA SER A 674 16.95 5.60 -22.43
C SER A 674 18.08 6.40 -21.79
N PHE A 675 18.44 6.09 -20.54
CA PHE A 675 19.41 6.85 -19.75
C PHE A 675 20.76 6.14 -19.56
N CYS A 676 20.81 4.81 -19.60
CA CYS A 676 22.03 4.04 -19.38
C CYS A 676 22.27 3.02 -20.51
N PRO A 677 23.30 3.18 -21.35
CA PRO A 677 23.65 2.21 -22.38
C PRO A 677 23.91 0.80 -21.84
N ALA A 678 24.45 0.65 -20.62
CA ALA A 678 24.63 -0.66 -19.99
C ALA A 678 23.31 -1.35 -19.61
N ALA A 679 22.16 -0.67 -19.68
CA ALA A 679 20.87 -1.32 -19.59
C ALA A 679 20.68 -2.33 -20.75
N ASP A 680 21.29 -2.13 -21.91
CA ASP A 680 21.24 -3.08 -23.02
C ASP A 680 22.21 -4.27 -22.87
N SER A 681 22.94 -4.35 -21.75
CA SER A 681 23.86 -5.47 -21.52
C SER A 681 23.10 -6.81 -21.39
N PRO A 682 23.63 -7.92 -21.96
CA PRO A 682 23.03 -9.26 -21.79
C PRO A 682 22.82 -9.67 -20.33
N ARG A 683 23.61 -9.10 -19.41
CA ARG A 683 23.48 -9.28 -17.97
C ARG A 683 22.10 -8.90 -17.43
N LEU A 684 21.49 -7.82 -17.92
CA LEU A 684 20.15 -7.39 -17.53
C LEU A 684 19.07 -7.98 -18.44
N GLY A 685 19.44 -8.70 -19.50
CA GLY A 685 18.52 -9.23 -20.51
C GLY A 685 17.34 -10.05 -19.96
N LEU A 686 17.48 -10.77 -18.84
CA LEU A 686 16.38 -11.58 -18.29
C LEU A 686 15.37 -10.79 -17.45
N VAL A 687 15.76 -9.65 -16.87
CA VAL A 687 14.82 -8.71 -16.22
C VAL A 687 14.25 -7.69 -17.22
N LEU A 688 14.83 -7.63 -18.42
CA LEU A 688 14.41 -6.79 -19.54
C LEU A 688 13.61 -7.54 -20.61
N ALA A 689 13.74 -8.87 -20.67
CA ALA A 689 12.97 -9.72 -21.56
C ALA A 689 11.54 -9.88 -21.03
N PRO A 690 10.52 -9.88 -21.91
CA PRO A 690 9.15 -10.12 -21.48
C PRO A 690 9.06 -11.56 -20.94
N ALA A 691 8.77 -11.70 -19.64
CA ALA A 691 8.62 -12.99 -18.98
C ALA A 691 7.72 -13.94 -19.81
N GLN A 692 8.27 -15.08 -20.20
CA GLN A 692 7.54 -16.20 -20.79
C GLN A 692 7.28 -17.27 -19.72
N ASP A 693 6.01 -17.67 -19.64
CA ASP A 693 5.43 -18.86 -19.03
C ASP A 693 5.71 -19.22 -17.56
N VAL A 694 4.74 -18.83 -16.70
CA VAL A 694 4.12 -19.76 -15.74
C VAL A 694 2.61 -19.55 -15.77
N ALA A 695 1.87 -20.63 -15.99
CA ALA A 695 0.44 -20.67 -16.24
C ALA A 695 -0.41 -19.83 -15.26
N GLY A 696 -1.18 -18.91 -15.84
CA GLY A 696 -2.16 -18.06 -15.19
C GLY A 696 -2.36 -16.81 -16.04
N HIS A 697 -3.43 -16.77 -16.83
CA HIS A 697 -3.80 -15.63 -17.69
C HIS A 697 -3.54 -14.31 -16.95
N SER A 698 -2.48 -13.60 -17.35
CA SER A 698 -2.05 -12.35 -16.73
C SER A 698 -2.16 -11.22 -17.73
N ASP A 699 -2.52 -10.05 -17.21
CA ASP A 699 -2.70 -8.77 -17.89
C ASP A 699 -1.59 -8.43 -18.91
N GLY A 700 -0.36 -8.92 -18.71
CA GLY A 700 0.76 -8.71 -19.62
C GLY A 700 0.78 -9.59 -20.89
N ASP A 701 0.04 -10.69 -20.92
CA ASP A 701 -0.09 -11.57 -22.09
C ASP A 701 -1.03 -10.96 -23.14
N LEU A 702 -2.16 -10.42 -22.68
CA LEU A 702 -3.13 -9.70 -23.50
C LEU A 702 -2.50 -8.51 -24.24
N ARG A 703 -1.67 -7.70 -23.54
CA ARG A 703 -0.97 -6.55 -24.13
C ARG A 703 -0.02 -6.95 -25.26
N ARG A 704 0.72 -8.04 -25.08
CA ARG A 704 1.64 -8.57 -26.11
C ARG A 704 0.89 -9.09 -27.33
N GLN A 705 -0.22 -9.78 -27.12
CA GLN A 705 -1.05 -10.28 -28.22
C GLN A 705 -1.62 -9.11 -29.05
N LEU A 706 -2.10 -8.04 -28.41
CA LEU A 706 -2.63 -6.86 -29.09
C LEU A 706 -1.61 -6.11 -29.96
N ALA A 707 -0.31 -6.19 -29.63
CA ALA A 707 0.76 -5.52 -30.37
C ALA A 707 1.23 -6.28 -31.63
N VAL A 708 0.96 -7.59 -31.71
CA VAL A 708 1.44 -8.47 -32.79
C VAL A 708 0.30 -8.89 -33.74
N LEU A 709 -0.95 -8.82 -33.29
CA LEU A 709 -2.13 -9.16 -34.09
C LEU A 709 -2.44 -8.11 -35.17
N ALA A 710 -3.08 -8.54 -36.25
CA ALA A 710 -3.59 -7.62 -37.25
C ALA A 710 -4.63 -6.68 -36.60
N PRO A 711 -4.81 -5.43 -37.09
CA PRO A 711 -5.66 -4.42 -36.44
C PRO A 711 -7.09 -4.90 -36.12
N GLN A 712 -7.64 -5.80 -36.94
CA GLN A 712 -8.98 -6.34 -36.76
C GLN A 712 -9.02 -7.44 -35.67
N GLU A 713 -8.03 -8.32 -35.62
CA GLU A 713 -7.90 -9.37 -34.60
C GLU A 713 -7.55 -8.78 -33.23
N ALA A 714 -6.71 -7.72 -33.19
CA ALA A 714 -6.41 -6.96 -31.99
C ALA A 714 -7.67 -6.29 -31.43
N ARG A 715 -8.53 -5.75 -32.29
CA ARG A 715 -9.81 -5.17 -31.90
C ARG A 715 -10.77 -6.19 -31.29
N GLU A 716 -10.87 -7.37 -31.87
CA GLU A 716 -11.71 -8.46 -31.32
C GLU A 716 -11.20 -8.97 -29.97
N LEU A 717 -9.89 -9.08 -29.80
CA LEU A 717 -9.29 -9.49 -28.53
C LEU A 717 -9.45 -8.42 -27.44
N ALA A 718 -9.21 -7.15 -27.77
CA ALA A 718 -9.42 -6.04 -26.84
C ALA A 718 -10.88 -5.93 -26.42
N LEU A 719 -11.80 -6.10 -27.37
CA LEU A 719 -13.24 -6.06 -27.10
C LEU A 719 -13.66 -7.20 -26.17
N ARG A 720 -13.21 -8.44 -26.40
CA ARG A 720 -13.50 -9.58 -25.51
C ARG A 720 -13.02 -9.33 -24.08
N ALA A 721 -11.78 -8.90 -23.91
CA ALA A 721 -11.23 -8.60 -22.60
C ALA A 721 -11.97 -7.44 -21.91
N LEU A 722 -12.34 -6.40 -22.65
CA LEU A 722 -13.17 -5.31 -22.13
C LEU A 722 -14.58 -5.78 -21.74
N THR A 723 -15.17 -6.71 -22.49
CA THR A 723 -16.45 -7.34 -22.15
C THR A 723 -16.36 -8.15 -20.88
N GLU A 724 -15.28 -8.91 -20.66
CA GLU A 724 -15.05 -9.66 -19.42
C GLU A 724 -14.85 -8.74 -18.20
N LEU A 725 -14.07 -7.67 -18.36
CA LEU A 725 -13.89 -6.64 -17.33
C LEU A 725 -15.21 -5.93 -17.01
N ALA A 726 -15.96 -5.52 -18.04
CA ALA A 726 -17.26 -4.89 -17.88
C ALA A 726 -18.28 -5.84 -17.25
N ALA A 727 -18.28 -7.12 -17.60
CA ALA A 727 -19.14 -8.13 -16.97
C ALA A 727 -18.80 -8.33 -15.50
N THR A 728 -17.51 -8.29 -15.15
CA THR A 728 -17.04 -8.34 -13.76
C THR A 728 -17.54 -7.14 -12.96
N VAL A 729 -17.41 -5.93 -13.50
CA VAL A 729 -17.90 -4.70 -12.86
C VAL A 729 -19.43 -4.70 -12.77
N LEU A 730 -20.12 -5.10 -13.83
CA LEU A 730 -21.60 -5.17 -13.86
C LEU A 730 -22.16 -6.37 -13.08
N GLN A 731 -21.29 -7.25 -12.55
CA GLN A 731 -21.67 -8.50 -11.87
C GLN A 731 -22.65 -9.34 -12.70
N THR A 732 -22.33 -9.51 -13.99
CA THR A 732 -23.11 -10.28 -14.96
C THR A 732 -22.20 -11.21 -15.75
N VAL A 733 -22.76 -11.92 -16.74
CA VAL A 733 -22.00 -12.78 -17.64
C VAL A 733 -21.63 -12.02 -18.92
N PRO A 734 -20.45 -12.26 -19.54
CA PRO A 734 -20.00 -11.56 -20.74
C PRO A 734 -21.02 -11.55 -21.89
N GLU A 735 -21.79 -12.62 -22.06
CA GLU A 735 -22.80 -12.78 -23.11
C GLU A 735 -23.99 -11.81 -22.97
N ARG A 736 -24.19 -11.25 -21.76
CA ARG A 736 -25.26 -10.28 -21.46
C ARG A 736 -24.84 -8.83 -21.58
N VAL A 737 -23.57 -8.56 -21.95
CA VAL A 737 -23.04 -7.20 -22.05
C VAL A 737 -23.04 -6.76 -23.53
N PRO A 738 -24.00 -5.93 -23.97
CA PRO A 738 -24.04 -5.44 -25.34
C PRO A 738 -22.88 -4.45 -25.61
N MET A 739 -22.12 -4.72 -26.67
CA MET A 739 -20.85 -4.03 -26.96
C MET A 739 -21.03 -2.61 -27.52
N GLU A 740 -22.15 -2.34 -28.20
CA GLU A 740 -22.43 -1.08 -28.89
C GLU A 740 -23.37 -0.14 -28.13
N ARG A 741 -23.87 -0.54 -26.95
CA ARG A 741 -24.73 0.32 -26.14
C ARG A 741 -23.91 1.25 -25.24
N PRO A 742 -24.40 2.48 -24.98
CA PRO A 742 -23.84 3.35 -23.97
C PRO A 742 -23.72 2.65 -22.60
N LEU A 743 -22.58 2.75 -21.93
CA LEU A 743 -22.28 2.13 -20.64
C LEU A 743 -23.25 2.60 -19.56
N GLY A 744 -23.69 3.87 -19.62
CA GLY A 744 -24.73 4.41 -18.74
C GLY A 744 -26.08 3.69 -18.87
N ASP A 745 -26.45 3.28 -20.09
CA ASP A 745 -27.70 2.53 -20.35
C ASP A 745 -27.61 1.08 -19.87
N LEU A 746 -26.40 0.60 -19.56
CA LEU A 746 -26.15 -0.71 -18.94
C LEU A 746 -26.20 -0.65 -17.41
N GLY A 747 -26.55 0.52 -16.85
CA GLY A 747 -26.62 0.74 -15.41
C GLY A 747 -25.26 0.96 -14.75
N MET A 748 -24.20 1.21 -15.55
CA MET A 748 -22.87 1.58 -15.08
C MET A 748 -22.90 3.01 -14.51
N ASP A 749 -22.67 3.13 -13.21
CA ASP A 749 -22.55 4.44 -12.55
C ASP A 749 -21.11 4.97 -12.54
N SER A 750 -20.90 6.19 -12.07
CA SER A 750 -19.56 6.82 -12.05
C SER A 750 -18.53 6.07 -11.21
N LEU A 751 -18.95 5.24 -10.24
CA LEU A 751 -18.04 4.42 -9.44
C LEU A 751 -17.63 3.17 -10.21
N MET A 752 -18.59 2.49 -10.83
CA MET A 752 -18.35 1.37 -11.73
C MET A 752 -17.47 1.77 -12.92
N ALA A 753 -17.68 2.97 -13.48
CA ALA A 753 -16.86 3.50 -14.56
C ALA A 753 -15.41 3.78 -14.11
N ALA A 754 -15.21 4.29 -12.90
CA ALA A 754 -13.88 4.50 -12.35
C ALA A 754 -13.17 3.16 -12.03
N GLU A 755 -13.89 2.17 -11.51
CA GLU A 755 -13.37 0.82 -11.29
C GLU A 755 -12.99 0.16 -12.63
N LEU A 756 -13.86 0.25 -13.63
CA LEU A 756 -13.57 -0.23 -14.98
C LEU A 756 -12.34 0.48 -15.56
N ALA A 757 -12.22 1.81 -15.41
CA ALA A 757 -11.04 2.54 -15.89
C ALA A 757 -9.75 2.06 -15.21
N VAL A 758 -9.76 1.80 -13.90
CA VAL A 758 -8.60 1.24 -13.18
C VAL A 758 -8.30 -0.19 -13.64
N LEU A 759 -9.33 -1.02 -13.83
CA LEU A 759 -9.15 -2.39 -14.34
C LEU A 759 -8.61 -2.39 -15.76
N VAL A 760 -9.08 -1.47 -16.62
CA VAL A 760 -8.59 -1.29 -17.99
C VAL A 760 -7.16 -0.77 -17.98
N GLN A 761 -6.83 0.25 -17.18
CA GLN A 761 -5.46 0.71 -17.01
C GLN A 761 -4.54 -0.42 -16.53
N ARG A 762 -5.01 -1.24 -15.58
CA ARG A 762 -4.28 -2.40 -15.07
C ARG A 762 -4.14 -3.51 -16.12
N HIS A 763 -5.16 -3.79 -16.92
CA HIS A 763 -5.11 -4.85 -17.94
C HIS A 763 -4.36 -4.41 -19.21
N PHE A 764 -4.42 -3.14 -19.60
CA PHE A 764 -3.91 -2.67 -20.90
C PHE A 764 -2.75 -1.65 -20.81
N ASP A 765 -2.37 -1.20 -19.62
CA ASP A 765 -1.32 -0.19 -19.34
C ASP A 765 -1.58 1.21 -19.89
N CYS A 766 -2.79 1.49 -20.34
CA CYS A 766 -3.16 2.77 -20.89
C CYS A 766 -3.61 3.71 -19.76
N GLU A 767 -3.10 4.95 -19.78
CA GLU A 767 -3.70 6.02 -18.98
C GLU A 767 -4.95 6.48 -19.71
N ILE A 768 -6.12 6.00 -19.26
CA ILE A 768 -7.40 6.51 -19.72
C ILE A 768 -7.89 7.48 -18.64
N PRO A 769 -7.80 8.81 -18.87
CA PRO A 769 -8.46 9.77 -17.99
C PRO A 769 -9.94 9.41 -17.87
N ALA A 770 -10.50 9.49 -16.65
CA ALA A 770 -11.90 9.14 -16.41
C ALA A 770 -12.87 9.89 -17.36
N ILE A 771 -12.52 11.12 -17.75
CA ILE A 771 -13.26 11.93 -18.72
C ILE A 771 -13.27 11.30 -20.13
N GLU A 772 -12.19 10.66 -20.56
CA GLU A 772 -12.11 9.98 -21.86
C GLU A 772 -12.83 8.62 -21.87
N ALA A 773 -12.81 7.90 -20.74
CA ALA A 773 -13.61 6.70 -20.54
C ALA A 773 -15.11 7.01 -20.58
N ILE A 774 -15.52 8.15 -20.01
CA ILE A 774 -16.90 8.64 -20.03
C ILE A 774 -17.27 9.18 -21.44
N ALA A 775 -16.33 9.81 -22.16
CA ALA A 775 -16.56 10.35 -23.49
C ALA A 775 -16.67 9.30 -24.61
N ASN A 776 -16.25 8.05 -24.35
CA ASN A 776 -16.42 6.92 -25.27
C ASN A 776 -17.47 5.97 -24.68
N PRO A 777 -18.78 6.20 -24.94
CA PRO A 777 -19.82 5.58 -24.16
C PRO A 777 -19.96 4.08 -24.41
N THR A 778 -19.29 3.46 -25.38
CA THR A 778 -19.47 2.04 -25.72
C THR A 778 -18.20 1.24 -25.47
N LEU A 779 -18.31 -0.08 -25.24
CA LEU A 779 -17.14 -0.96 -25.14
C LEU A 779 -16.32 -0.98 -26.43
N THR A 780 -16.99 -0.86 -27.58
CA THR A 780 -16.34 -0.68 -28.88
C THR A 780 -15.50 0.61 -28.92
N GLY A 781 -16.03 1.73 -28.43
CA GLY A 781 -15.29 3.00 -28.37
C GLY A 781 -14.09 2.95 -27.42
N LEU A 782 -14.24 2.26 -26.28
CA LEU A 782 -13.14 1.98 -25.34
C LEU A 782 -12.06 1.08 -25.95
N ALA A 783 -12.44 0.04 -26.70
CA ALA A 783 -11.50 -0.83 -27.41
C ALA A 783 -10.66 -0.04 -28.42
N ASP A 784 -11.32 0.84 -29.20
CA ASP A 784 -10.64 1.69 -30.18
C ASP A 784 -9.70 2.71 -29.49
N LEU A 785 -10.08 3.24 -28.32
CA LEU A 785 -9.22 4.13 -27.52
C LEU A 785 -7.98 3.40 -26.98
N VAL A 786 -8.17 2.21 -26.40
CA VAL A 786 -7.08 1.36 -25.90
C VAL A 786 -6.08 1.08 -27.03
N LEU A 787 -6.57 0.65 -28.19
CA LEU A 787 -5.72 0.37 -29.36
C LEU A 787 -4.99 1.62 -29.87
N ARG A 788 -5.65 2.78 -29.93
CA ARG A 788 -5.02 4.05 -30.31
C ARG A 788 -3.88 4.43 -29.37
N GLN A 789 -4.05 4.32 -28.06
CA GLN A 789 -2.99 4.65 -27.10
C GLN A 789 -1.82 3.66 -27.17
N GLN A 790 -2.10 2.37 -27.37
CA GLN A 790 -1.06 1.35 -27.59
C GLN A 790 -0.27 1.60 -28.88
N SER A 791 -0.96 2.07 -29.94
CA SER A 791 -0.33 2.41 -31.23
C SER A 791 0.49 3.71 -31.14
N ALA A 792 0.01 4.72 -30.43
CA ALA A 792 0.71 5.99 -30.22
C ALA A 792 1.98 5.81 -29.38
N ARG A 793 1.98 4.91 -28.39
CA ARG A 793 3.20 4.52 -27.65
C ARG A 793 4.20 3.78 -28.54
N SER A 794 3.71 2.88 -29.39
CA SER A 794 4.56 2.17 -30.36
C SER A 794 5.21 3.11 -31.37
N ALA A 795 4.49 4.17 -31.81
CA ALA A 795 5.00 5.18 -32.74
C ALA A 795 5.90 6.24 -32.09
N ALA A 796 5.64 6.64 -30.83
CA ALA A 796 6.48 7.59 -30.09
C ALA A 796 7.86 7.01 -29.72
N GLY A 797 8.00 5.68 -29.67
CA GLY A 797 9.29 4.99 -29.58
C GLY A 797 10.12 5.02 -30.87
N SER A 798 9.57 5.53 -31.97
CA SER A 798 10.21 5.63 -33.28
C SER A 798 10.09 7.05 -33.84
N LEU A 799 10.94 7.98 -33.40
CA LEU A 799 11.11 9.27 -34.09
C LEU A 799 12.36 9.26 -35.00
N PRO A 800 12.28 9.79 -36.23
CA PRO A 800 13.41 9.81 -37.16
C PRO A 800 14.43 10.90 -36.81
N ALA A 801 15.72 10.58 -36.99
CA ALA A 801 16.83 11.51 -36.84
C ALA A 801 16.64 12.78 -37.70
N GLN A 802 16.43 13.93 -37.08
CA GLN A 802 16.48 15.22 -37.76
C GLN A 802 17.93 15.59 -38.06
N GLN A 803 18.25 15.63 -39.35
CA GLN A 803 19.48 16.21 -39.89
C GLN A 803 19.50 17.72 -39.62
N THR A 804 20.43 18.17 -38.77
CA THR A 804 20.78 19.58 -38.65
C THR A 804 21.89 19.93 -39.66
N GLY A 805 21.54 20.73 -40.67
CA GLY A 805 22.51 21.36 -41.57
C GLY A 805 23.34 22.47 -40.89
N PRO A 806 24.47 22.89 -41.48
CA PRO A 806 25.46 23.74 -40.81
C PRO A 806 25.03 25.21 -40.76
N ARG A 807 24.99 25.81 -39.56
CA ARG A 807 24.86 27.26 -39.37
C ARG A 807 26.23 27.93 -39.29
N GLN A 808 26.42 28.94 -40.13
CA GLN A 808 27.59 29.82 -40.19
C GLN A 808 27.76 30.65 -38.91
N ALA A 809 29.03 30.86 -38.54
CA ALA A 809 29.48 31.67 -37.42
C ALA A 809 29.38 33.18 -37.71
N ALA A 810 28.93 33.95 -36.71
CA ALA A 810 29.06 35.40 -36.65
C ALA A 810 29.88 35.78 -35.40
N ALA A 811 30.91 36.60 -35.61
CA ALA A 811 31.88 37.07 -34.63
C ALA A 811 31.32 38.19 -33.71
N PRO A 812 31.94 38.48 -32.55
CA PRO A 812 31.40 39.39 -31.54
C PRO A 812 31.83 40.84 -31.76
N SER A 813 30.94 41.80 -31.48
CA SER A 813 31.27 43.22 -31.36
C SER A 813 31.12 43.71 -29.92
N ALA A 814 32.04 44.61 -29.57
CA ALA A 814 32.39 45.08 -28.24
C ALA A 814 31.36 45.98 -27.53
N ARG A 815 31.56 46.06 -26.21
CA ARG A 815 31.09 47.04 -25.19
C ARG A 815 31.33 48.52 -25.58
N PRO A 816 30.68 49.50 -24.92
CA PRO A 816 30.93 49.83 -23.48
C PRO A 816 29.95 49.20 -22.49
#